data_AF-A0A2W5T016-F1
#
_entry.id   AF-A0A2W5T016-F1
#
_cell.length_a   1.000
_cell.length_b   1.000
_cell.length_c   1.000
_cell.angle_alpha   90.00
_cell.angle_beta   90.00
_cell.angle_gamma   90.00
#
_symmetry.space_group_name_H-M   'P 1'
#
loop_
_entity.id
_entity.type
_entity.pdbx_description
1 polymer ?
#
loop_
_entity_poly.entity_id
_entity_poly.type
_entity_poly.pdbx_seq_one_letter_code
_entity_poly.pdbx_strand_id
1 'polypeptide(L)'
;MKRSVGVQIVVAFLVSALARPAVGVAATPRDVLPRVALGATGPKVAVFVVPLDLSASQQQGAIEGAAEAALARAARFTVVPVQDAFNPSSAGKHAQVVDDARAKLKTGKQALDELDNVKATADFKEALEALQKADLTREFPALLDAWVMKAAGHATGGENVPARKDMEAVIALSPRAEFSPTFFPPELIKFAEAQKKLASNAKGELLVRTEPPGARVWVDGQYRGVSPVTVAGLTSAKHFVTAALGGYALGQSQVSPGEAQLDLELSELAQAWKKALVDIKRDPEGAVRDTSTQAVAKAAAVDQVLLVIAKKSVAGEQLELIGVRLEASDGHNDAYRTGTVNPGDPEALATFFDGLAAKDDKRDGKDAVHHYKGAEGSDVRTIVTYSLLGGGAAFVIAGIILGSVALLEHNTFLSLPQKQTGPSALAFSNGRGASIGADISYGIGLASLVTGAVLFFTRPSSGASPDTTADDSKKRDAAQKKQQDDAKAAAQQKDDARRLDDEKKKADDARAAEEKKKKDDEAAAAAAKKEEDEKKKLSKKEQAALEKKEKEEAERRRREDEKRAAEEEKKKKDEERRAAVEEEKKRKEDEKKASKGQTKKEKEEAERKAKEEEEARLKAEEESKAKEAAEKKKRDEEEKKRREAEEKKKKEEDHDDLRNY
;
A
#
# COMPACT_ATOMS: atom_id res chain seq x y z
N MET A 1 -16.97 15.52 -75.07
CA MET A 1 -15.66 15.49 -74.40
C MET A 1 -15.87 15.36 -72.89
N LYS A 2 -15.31 14.29 -72.29
CA LYS A 2 -14.94 14.03 -70.87
C LYS A 2 -15.97 14.35 -69.75
N ARG A 3 -16.64 13.30 -69.21
CA ARG A 3 -16.47 12.62 -67.88
C ARG A 3 -17.07 13.41 -66.70
N SER A 4 -18.27 13.15 -66.17
CA SER A 4 -18.84 11.98 -65.45
C SER A 4 -18.09 11.58 -64.17
N VAL A 5 -18.66 11.90 -62.99
CA VAL A 5 -18.84 11.07 -61.77
C VAL A 5 -19.87 11.80 -60.86
N GLY A 6 -20.86 11.10 -60.31
CA GLY A 6 -21.80 11.70 -59.34
C GLY A 6 -23.02 10.87 -58.88
N VAL A 7 -22.77 9.62 -58.46
CA VAL A 7 -23.40 8.86 -57.34
C VAL A 7 -24.94 8.68 -57.26
N GLN A 8 -25.36 7.40 -57.28
CA GLN A 8 -26.70 6.87 -57.01
C GLN A 8 -26.70 5.97 -55.75
N ILE A 9 -27.75 6.11 -54.91
CA ILE A 9 -28.58 5.09 -54.20
C ILE A 9 -27.84 4.23 -53.13
N VAL A 10 -28.33 3.96 -51.91
CA VAL A 10 -29.44 3.05 -51.53
C VAL A 10 -29.77 3.19 -50.03
N VAL A 11 -31.07 3.19 -49.72
CA VAL A 11 -31.72 3.02 -48.41
C VAL A 11 -31.76 1.54 -48.02
N ALA A 12 -31.47 1.17 -46.76
CA ALA A 12 -31.82 -0.15 -46.24
C ALA A 12 -32.27 -0.12 -44.77
N PHE A 13 -33.41 -0.78 -44.56
CA PHE A 13 -34.17 -1.03 -43.33
C PHE A 13 -33.39 -1.82 -42.27
N LEU A 14 -33.71 -1.58 -40.99
CA LEU A 14 -33.28 -2.40 -39.86
C LEU A 14 -34.51 -2.85 -39.07
N VAL A 15 -34.84 -4.15 -39.19
CA VAL A 15 -35.83 -4.86 -38.35
C VAL A 15 -35.11 -5.90 -37.52
N SER A 16 -35.54 -5.93 -36.26
CA SER A 16 -35.07 -6.67 -35.09
C SER A 16 -34.98 -8.20 -35.22
N ALA A 17 -33.99 -8.80 -34.57
CA ALA A 17 -34.08 -10.17 -34.04
C ALA A 17 -33.18 -10.34 -32.81
N LEU A 18 -33.80 -10.76 -31.70
CA LEU A 18 -33.19 -11.06 -30.40
C LEU A 18 -32.12 -12.16 -30.50
N ALA A 19 -30.93 -11.91 -29.94
CA ALA A 19 -30.06 -12.94 -29.41
C ALA A 19 -29.34 -12.41 -28.16
N ARG A 20 -29.60 -13.05 -27.02
CA ARG A 20 -28.87 -12.84 -25.76
C ARG A 20 -27.39 -13.22 -25.97
N PRO A 21 -26.40 -12.45 -25.48
CA PRO A 21 -25.07 -13.01 -25.29
C PRO A 21 -24.98 -13.68 -23.92
N ALA A 22 -24.53 -14.93 -23.96
CA ALA A 22 -24.03 -15.66 -22.80
C ALA A 22 -22.88 -14.89 -22.14
N VAL A 23 -22.74 -15.07 -20.82
CA VAL A 23 -21.62 -14.60 -20.01
C VAL A 23 -20.33 -15.17 -20.59
N GLY A 24 -19.66 -14.35 -21.40
CA GLY A 24 -18.37 -14.63 -22.00
C GLY A 24 -17.27 -14.17 -21.03
N VAL A 25 -16.46 -15.14 -20.61
CA VAL A 25 -15.21 -14.97 -19.89
C VAL A 25 -14.43 -13.80 -20.48
N ALA A 26 -14.22 -12.75 -19.67
CA ALA A 26 -13.40 -11.62 -20.04
C ALA A 26 -12.00 -12.11 -20.41
N ALA A 27 -11.58 -11.80 -21.63
CA ALA A 27 -10.25 -12.05 -22.12
C ALA A 27 -9.22 -11.40 -21.18
N THR A 28 -8.28 -12.22 -20.70
CA THR A 28 -7.14 -11.81 -19.90
C THR A 28 -6.32 -10.73 -20.61
N PRO A 29 -5.89 -9.64 -19.94
CA PRO A 29 -4.87 -8.77 -20.51
C PRO A 29 -3.59 -9.60 -20.72
N ARG A 30 -3.09 -9.54 -21.95
CA ARG A 30 -1.85 -10.18 -22.41
C ARG A 30 -0.68 -9.86 -21.48
N ASP A 31 0.17 -10.87 -21.30
CA ASP A 31 1.48 -10.80 -20.67
C ASP A 31 2.21 -9.48 -21.02
N VAL A 32 2.28 -8.58 -20.05
CA VAL A 32 3.22 -7.46 -20.08
C VAL A 32 4.57 -8.08 -19.79
N LEU A 33 5.30 -8.44 -20.85
CA LEU A 33 6.73 -8.70 -20.74
C LEU A 33 7.35 -7.49 -20.02
N PRO A 34 8.20 -7.68 -19.00
CA PRO A 34 8.98 -6.58 -18.45
C PRO A 34 9.87 -6.06 -19.58
N ARG A 35 9.54 -4.89 -20.11
CA ARG A 35 10.51 -4.12 -20.88
C ARG A 35 11.71 -3.94 -19.96
N VAL A 36 12.88 -4.43 -20.41
CA VAL A 36 14.16 -4.13 -19.79
C VAL A 36 14.21 -2.62 -19.56
N ALA A 37 14.10 -2.22 -18.30
CA ALA A 37 14.19 -0.83 -17.91
C ALA A 37 15.62 -0.38 -18.21
N LEU A 38 15.81 0.32 -19.33
CA LEU A 38 16.94 1.24 -19.46
C LEU A 38 16.90 2.12 -18.21
N GLY A 39 17.94 2.04 -17.38
CA GLY A 39 17.95 2.62 -16.04
C GLY A 39 17.41 4.05 -16.06
N ALA A 40 16.23 4.25 -15.48
CA ALA A 40 15.67 5.57 -15.36
C ALA A 40 16.63 6.41 -14.50
N THR A 41 17.20 7.45 -15.06
CA THR A 41 18.11 8.38 -14.36
C THR A 41 17.35 9.57 -13.76
N GLY A 42 16.07 9.39 -13.48
CA GLY A 42 15.17 10.43 -12.97
C GLY A 42 15.05 10.45 -11.45
N PRO A 43 14.40 11.48 -10.87
CA PRO A 43 14.21 11.58 -9.43
C PRO A 43 13.47 10.36 -8.87
N LYS A 44 13.81 9.98 -7.63
CA LYS A 44 13.14 8.90 -6.90
C LYS A 44 11.75 9.34 -6.52
N VAL A 45 10.73 8.64 -7.01
CA VAL A 45 9.33 8.97 -6.73
C VAL A 45 8.63 7.82 -6.03
N ALA A 46 7.87 8.12 -4.97
CA ALA A 46 6.97 7.16 -4.32
C ALA A 46 5.51 7.63 -4.38
N VAL A 47 4.57 6.69 -4.33
CA VAL A 47 3.14 6.98 -4.29
C VAL A 47 2.63 6.85 -2.86
N PHE A 48 1.96 7.88 -2.34
CA PHE A 48 1.28 7.82 -1.05
C PHE A 48 -0.21 8.09 -1.20
N VAL A 49 -1.06 7.17 -0.76
CA VAL A 49 -2.51 7.29 -0.89
C VAL A 49 -3.14 7.58 0.47
N VAL A 50 -3.95 8.63 0.54
CA VAL A 50 -4.69 9.06 1.73
C VAL A 50 -6.19 8.84 1.49
N PRO A 51 -6.76 7.73 1.98
CA PRO A 51 -8.20 7.52 1.91
C PRO A 51 -8.92 8.32 2.98
N LEU A 52 -9.91 9.13 2.58
CA LEU A 52 -10.73 9.95 3.49
C LEU A 52 -11.95 9.19 4.05
N ASP A 53 -12.37 8.10 3.41
CA ASP A 53 -13.48 7.25 3.83
C ASP A 53 -13.22 5.76 3.55
N LEU A 54 -14.14 4.91 4.00
CA LEU A 54 -14.03 3.45 3.89
C LEU A 54 -14.00 2.95 2.43
N SER A 55 -14.75 3.58 1.53
CA SER A 55 -14.77 3.18 0.12
C SER A 55 -13.44 3.47 -0.55
N ALA A 56 -12.83 4.63 -0.24
CA ALA A 56 -11.48 4.94 -0.68
C ALA A 56 -10.43 3.99 -0.06
N SER A 57 -10.56 3.63 1.22
CA SER A 57 -9.64 2.68 1.89
C SER A 57 -9.64 1.31 1.22
N GLN A 58 -10.80 0.79 0.83
CA GLN A 58 -10.91 -0.50 0.14
C GLN A 58 -10.27 -0.49 -1.26
N GLN A 59 -10.10 0.68 -1.87
CA GLN A 59 -9.50 0.84 -3.19
C GLN A 59 -8.04 1.31 -3.13
N GLN A 60 -7.47 1.49 -1.94
CA GLN A 60 -6.13 2.05 -1.76
C GLN A 60 -5.07 1.33 -2.60
N GLY A 61 -5.01 -0.01 -2.52
CA GLY A 61 -4.04 -0.80 -3.29
C GLY A 61 -4.21 -0.70 -4.80
N ALA A 62 -5.44 -0.54 -5.30
CA ALA A 62 -5.70 -0.35 -6.74
C ALA A 62 -5.18 1.01 -7.22
N ILE A 63 -5.43 2.06 -6.42
CA ILE A 63 -4.94 3.42 -6.66
C ILE A 63 -3.39 3.44 -6.65
N GLU A 64 -2.77 2.83 -5.64
CA GLU A 64 -1.31 2.70 -5.53
C GLU A 64 -0.72 2.02 -6.77
N GLY A 65 -1.26 0.86 -7.16
CA GLY A 65 -0.77 0.11 -8.32
C GLY A 65 -0.93 0.87 -9.63
N ALA A 66 -2.07 1.54 -9.85
CA ALA A 66 -2.31 2.33 -11.06
C ALA A 66 -1.36 3.54 -11.16
N ALA A 67 -1.12 4.21 -10.04
CA ALA A 67 -0.20 5.35 -9.94
C ALA A 67 1.26 4.94 -10.16
N GLU A 68 1.73 3.86 -9.51
CA GLU A 68 3.07 3.31 -9.72
C GLU A 68 3.28 2.92 -11.19
N ALA A 69 2.30 2.24 -11.79
CA ALA A 69 2.36 1.84 -13.19
C ALA A 69 2.42 3.05 -14.14
N ALA A 70 1.71 4.14 -13.85
CA ALA A 70 1.75 5.37 -14.64
C ALA A 70 3.12 6.06 -14.55
N LEU A 71 3.69 6.17 -13.34
CA LEU A 71 5.03 6.72 -13.15
C LEU A 71 6.10 5.87 -13.87
N ALA A 72 5.97 4.55 -13.82
CA ALA A 72 6.87 3.64 -14.53
C ALA A 72 6.74 3.79 -16.06
N ARG A 73 5.52 3.92 -16.60
CA ARG A 73 5.27 4.16 -18.02
C ARG A 73 5.86 5.49 -18.52
N ALA A 74 5.86 6.52 -17.68
CA ALA A 74 6.43 7.82 -18.03
C ALA A 74 7.95 7.77 -18.27
N ALA A 75 8.64 6.73 -17.77
CA ALA A 75 10.06 6.44 -18.01
C ALA A 75 11.04 7.60 -17.70
N ARG A 76 10.61 8.57 -16.89
CA ARG A 76 11.40 9.74 -16.45
C ARG A 76 11.63 9.81 -14.94
N PHE A 77 11.23 8.75 -14.23
CA PHE A 77 11.31 8.64 -12.78
C PHE A 77 11.94 7.33 -12.37
N THR A 78 12.62 7.34 -11.23
CA THR A 78 13.01 6.12 -10.53
C THR A 78 11.90 5.77 -9.55
N VAL A 79 10.94 4.92 -9.96
CA VAL A 79 9.80 4.58 -9.10
C VAL A 79 10.27 3.70 -7.94
N VAL A 80 10.09 4.19 -6.72
CA VAL A 80 10.31 3.43 -5.49
C VAL A 80 8.98 2.75 -5.12
N PRO A 81 8.94 1.40 -5.05
CA PRO A 81 7.73 0.70 -4.66
C PRO A 81 7.22 1.16 -3.30
N VAL A 82 5.89 1.23 -3.14
CA VAL A 82 5.23 1.65 -1.89
C VAL A 82 5.79 0.91 -0.67
N GLN A 83 6.03 -0.40 -0.79
CA GLN A 83 6.55 -1.21 0.32
C GLN A 83 7.96 -0.80 0.73
N ASP A 84 8.82 -0.45 -0.23
CA ASP A 84 10.18 -0.01 0.04
C ASP A 84 10.20 1.42 0.60
N ALA A 85 9.32 2.30 0.09
CA ALA A 85 9.21 3.69 0.55
C ALA A 85 8.75 3.78 2.01
N PHE A 86 7.83 2.91 2.45
CA PHE A 86 7.38 2.87 3.84
C PHE A 86 8.32 2.08 4.77
N ASN A 87 9.23 1.27 4.22
CA ASN A 87 10.17 0.43 4.97
C ASN A 87 11.61 0.56 4.45
N PRO A 88 12.21 1.78 4.47
CA PRO A 88 13.48 2.03 3.80
C PRO A 88 14.65 1.21 4.35
N SER A 89 14.66 0.91 5.66
CA SER A 89 15.74 0.11 6.25
C SER A 89 15.63 -1.36 5.84
N SER A 90 14.42 -1.90 5.82
CA SER A 90 14.13 -3.26 5.38
C SER A 90 14.36 -3.42 3.88
N ALA A 91 13.99 -2.43 3.07
CA ALA A 91 14.24 -2.43 1.62
C ALA A 91 15.72 -2.63 1.28
N GLY A 92 16.62 -1.92 1.97
CA GLY A 92 18.06 -2.09 1.80
C GLY A 92 18.54 -3.50 2.15
N LYS A 93 18.02 -4.09 3.24
CA LYS A 93 18.36 -5.47 3.63
C LYS A 93 17.82 -6.49 2.64
N HIS A 94 16.58 -6.34 2.18
CA HIS A 94 16.00 -7.24 1.19
C HIS A 94 16.76 -7.19 -0.13
N ALA A 95 17.17 -6.01 -0.59
CA ALA A 95 18.00 -5.86 -1.79
C ALA A 95 19.33 -6.63 -1.66
N GLN A 96 20.00 -6.51 -0.51
CA GLN A 96 21.24 -7.25 -0.25
C GLN A 96 21.03 -8.77 -0.24
N VAL A 97 19.96 -9.25 0.43
CA VAL A 97 19.62 -10.68 0.45
C VAL A 97 19.36 -11.21 -0.96
N VAL A 98 18.72 -10.42 -1.82
CA VAL A 98 18.47 -10.79 -3.21
C VAL A 98 19.76 -10.83 -4.02
N ASP A 99 20.68 -9.88 -3.83
CA ASP A 99 21.97 -9.87 -4.51
C ASP A 99 22.84 -11.07 -4.09
N ASP A 100 22.86 -11.39 -2.79
CA ASP A 100 23.54 -12.58 -2.26
C ASP A 100 22.93 -13.88 -2.85
N ALA A 101 21.59 -13.96 -2.95
CA ALA A 101 20.91 -15.10 -3.56
C ALA A 101 21.23 -15.24 -5.07
N ARG A 102 21.32 -14.13 -5.80
CA ARG A 102 21.73 -14.12 -7.21
C ARG A 102 23.19 -14.54 -7.38
N ALA A 103 24.07 -14.13 -6.47
CA ALA A 103 25.45 -14.61 -6.44
C ALA A 103 25.49 -16.13 -6.24
N LYS A 104 24.68 -16.66 -5.31
CA LYS A 104 24.54 -18.10 -5.08
C LYS A 104 23.97 -18.86 -6.27
N LEU A 105 22.98 -18.30 -6.97
CA LEU A 105 22.51 -18.85 -8.25
C LEU A 105 23.63 -18.95 -9.29
N LYS A 106 24.50 -17.94 -9.36
CA LYS A 106 25.64 -17.94 -10.29
C LYS A 106 26.68 -18.98 -9.89
N THR A 107 27.07 -19.05 -8.61
CA THR A 107 28.07 -20.03 -8.14
C THR A 107 27.56 -21.46 -8.20
N GLY A 108 26.25 -21.67 -8.01
CA GLY A 108 25.61 -22.97 -8.18
C GLY A 108 25.62 -23.44 -9.64
N LYS A 109 25.36 -22.53 -10.60
CA LYS A 109 25.48 -22.84 -12.05
C LYS A 109 26.90 -23.19 -12.45
N GLN A 110 27.89 -22.45 -11.94
CA GLN A 110 29.31 -22.78 -12.17
C GLN A 110 29.68 -24.14 -11.60
N ALA A 111 29.21 -24.47 -10.38
CA ALA A 111 29.43 -25.78 -9.79
C ALA A 111 28.79 -26.93 -10.60
N LEU A 112 27.62 -26.70 -11.20
CA LEU A 112 27.01 -27.65 -12.16
C LEU A 112 27.90 -27.87 -13.38
N ASP A 113 28.44 -26.80 -13.97
CA ASP A 113 29.33 -26.88 -15.14
C ASP A 113 30.63 -27.64 -14.80
N GLU A 114 31.09 -27.54 -13.55
CA GLU A 114 32.24 -28.27 -12.99
C GLU A 114 31.88 -29.70 -12.50
N LEU A 115 30.62 -30.14 -12.67
CA LEU A 115 30.07 -31.42 -12.19
C LEU A 115 30.08 -31.60 -10.66
N ASP A 116 30.25 -30.53 -9.90
CA ASP A 116 30.09 -30.50 -8.44
C ASP A 116 28.61 -30.33 -8.06
N ASN A 117 27.85 -31.42 -8.19
CA ASN A 117 26.42 -31.45 -7.90
C ASN A 117 26.09 -31.18 -6.43
N VAL A 118 26.98 -31.53 -5.50
CA VAL A 118 26.77 -31.33 -4.06
C VAL A 118 26.86 -29.85 -3.72
N LYS A 119 27.89 -29.15 -4.20
CA LYS A 119 27.99 -27.71 -4.02
C LYS A 119 26.89 -26.97 -4.77
N ALA A 120 26.57 -27.39 -5.99
CA ALA A 120 25.50 -26.77 -6.77
C ALA A 120 24.15 -26.80 -6.06
N THR A 121 23.73 -27.98 -5.59
CA THR A 121 22.47 -28.14 -4.85
C THR A 121 22.45 -27.34 -3.55
N ALA A 122 23.57 -27.26 -2.82
CA ALA A 122 23.70 -26.43 -1.63
C ALA A 122 23.54 -24.93 -1.94
N ASP A 123 24.26 -24.42 -2.94
CA ASP A 123 24.18 -23.01 -3.35
C ASP A 123 22.76 -22.64 -3.85
N PHE A 124 22.11 -23.51 -4.64
CA PHE A 124 20.73 -23.28 -5.09
C PHE A 124 19.72 -23.32 -3.94
N LYS A 125 19.92 -24.19 -2.95
CA LYS A 125 19.09 -24.23 -1.75
C LYS A 125 19.23 -22.93 -0.94
N GLU A 126 20.45 -22.45 -0.72
CA GLU A 126 20.68 -21.18 -0.02
C GLU A 126 20.04 -20.00 -0.76
N ALA A 127 20.17 -19.96 -2.09
CA ALA A 127 19.50 -18.95 -2.91
C ALA A 127 17.97 -19.03 -2.78
N LEU A 128 17.40 -20.22 -2.83
CA LEU A 128 15.96 -20.45 -2.67
C LEU A 128 15.46 -19.98 -1.29
N GLU A 129 16.13 -20.35 -0.20
CA GLU A 129 15.75 -19.94 1.15
C GLU A 129 15.88 -18.44 1.39
N ALA A 130 16.84 -17.79 0.75
CA ALA A 130 16.99 -16.34 0.76
C ALA A 130 15.86 -15.64 -0.02
N LEU A 131 15.55 -16.12 -1.23
CA LEU A 131 14.50 -15.56 -2.09
C LEU A 131 13.11 -15.75 -1.50
N GLN A 132 12.85 -16.82 -0.74
CA GLN A 132 11.58 -17.01 -0.02
C GLN A 132 11.32 -15.93 1.04
N LYS A 133 12.39 -15.31 1.57
CA LYS A 133 12.31 -14.21 2.55
C LYS A 133 12.37 -12.82 1.88
N ALA A 134 12.56 -12.79 0.57
CA ALA A 134 12.54 -11.58 -0.21
C ALA A 134 11.11 -11.26 -0.68
N ASP A 135 10.96 -10.09 -1.29
CA ASP A 135 9.70 -9.65 -1.84
C ASP A 135 9.30 -10.50 -3.07
N LEU A 136 8.41 -11.46 -2.84
CA LEU A 136 7.93 -12.37 -3.88
C LEU A 136 6.99 -11.69 -4.89
N THR A 137 6.62 -10.42 -4.71
CA THR A 137 5.95 -9.69 -5.80
C THR A 137 6.89 -9.44 -6.98
N ARG A 138 8.21 -9.41 -6.73
CA ARG A 138 9.27 -9.14 -7.72
C ARG A 138 10.16 -10.36 -7.97
N GLU A 139 10.52 -11.06 -6.91
CA GLU A 139 11.58 -12.08 -6.95
C GLU A 139 11.04 -13.51 -7.12
N PHE A 140 9.73 -13.69 -7.32
CA PHE A 140 9.14 -15.01 -7.56
C PHE A 140 9.73 -15.75 -8.78
N PRO A 141 10.03 -15.11 -9.92
CA PRO A 141 10.71 -15.78 -11.02
C PRO A 141 12.09 -16.30 -10.63
N ALA A 142 12.89 -15.50 -9.90
CA ALA A 142 14.19 -15.92 -9.41
C ALA A 142 14.07 -17.08 -8.40
N LEU A 143 13.02 -17.07 -7.55
CA LEU A 143 12.72 -18.16 -6.63
C LEU A 143 12.45 -19.47 -7.39
N LEU A 144 11.61 -19.42 -8.43
CA LEU A 144 11.32 -20.58 -9.27
C LEU A 144 12.58 -21.07 -10.00
N ASP A 145 13.37 -20.16 -10.55
CA ASP A 145 14.64 -20.49 -11.20
C ASP A 145 15.59 -21.21 -10.23
N ALA A 146 15.75 -20.71 -9.01
CA ALA A 146 16.55 -21.36 -7.98
C ALA A 146 16.04 -22.76 -7.65
N TRP A 147 14.72 -22.94 -7.59
CA TRP A 147 14.12 -24.24 -7.31
C TRP A 147 14.29 -25.24 -8.46
N VAL A 148 14.09 -24.79 -9.71
CA VAL A 148 14.34 -25.62 -10.91
C VAL A 148 15.82 -26.00 -10.98
N MET A 149 16.73 -25.06 -10.71
CA MET A 149 18.16 -25.33 -10.75
C MET A 149 18.61 -26.25 -9.61
N LYS A 150 17.98 -26.15 -8.43
CA LYS A 150 18.14 -27.15 -7.37
C LYS A 150 17.72 -28.54 -7.86
N ALA A 151 16.54 -28.66 -8.48
CA ALA A 151 16.08 -29.92 -9.05
C ALA A 151 17.03 -30.46 -10.14
N ALA A 152 17.61 -29.56 -10.95
CA ALA A 152 18.63 -29.89 -11.93
C ALA A 152 19.88 -30.49 -11.26
N GLY A 153 20.39 -29.87 -10.19
CA GLY A 153 21.52 -30.41 -9.42
C GLY A 153 21.28 -31.82 -8.85
N HIS A 154 20.06 -32.09 -8.37
CA HIS A 154 19.68 -33.45 -7.97
C HIS A 154 19.65 -34.40 -9.17
N ALA A 155 19.07 -33.98 -10.30
CA ALA A 155 18.96 -34.80 -11.50
C ALA A 155 20.34 -35.16 -12.10
N THR A 156 21.24 -34.19 -12.23
CA THR A 156 22.61 -34.38 -12.74
C THR A 156 23.48 -35.19 -11.76
N GLY A 157 23.18 -35.13 -10.46
CA GLY A 157 23.76 -36.01 -9.43
C GLY A 157 23.24 -37.45 -9.44
N GLY A 158 22.25 -37.78 -10.29
CA GLY A 158 21.61 -39.10 -10.32
C GLY A 158 20.53 -39.31 -9.25
N GLU A 159 20.21 -38.27 -8.48
CA GLU A 159 19.21 -38.31 -7.41
C GLU A 159 17.80 -38.01 -7.94
N ASN A 160 17.22 -38.98 -8.64
CA ASN A 160 15.91 -38.79 -9.29
C ASN A 160 14.74 -38.57 -8.32
N VAL A 161 14.80 -39.12 -7.09
CA VAL A 161 13.72 -38.98 -6.10
C VAL A 161 13.58 -37.53 -5.61
N PRO A 162 14.63 -36.86 -5.08
CA PRO A 162 14.52 -35.45 -4.71
C PRO A 162 14.29 -34.55 -5.93
N ALA A 163 14.86 -34.85 -7.09
CA ALA A 163 14.58 -34.09 -8.32
C ALA A 163 13.08 -34.10 -8.67
N ARG A 164 12.43 -35.28 -8.70
CA ARG A 164 10.98 -35.39 -8.95
C ARG A 164 10.15 -34.60 -7.94
N LYS A 165 10.53 -34.64 -6.65
CA LYS A 165 9.83 -33.90 -5.59
C LYS A 165 9.92 -32.39 -5.80
N ASP A 166 11.10 -31.87 -6.13
CA ASP A 166 11.28 -30.45 -6.41
C ASP A 166 10.53 -30.04 -7.70
N MET A 167 10.58 -30.86 -8.75
CA MET A 167 9.84 -30.61 -10.00
C MET A 167 8.33 -30.58 -9.77
N GLU A 168 7.78 -31.52 -9.00
CA GLU A 168 6.36 -31.56 -8.65
C GLU A 168 5.95 -30.27 -7.92
N ALA A 169 6.74 -29.83 -6.94
CA ALA A 169 6.46 -28.62 -6.19
C ALA A 169 6.52 -27.35 -7.05
N VAL A 170 7.50 -27.26 -7.97
CA VAL A 170 7.58 -26.15 -8.94
C VAL A 170 6.37 -26.15 -9.88
N ILE A 171 6.00 -27.31 -10.44
CA ILE A 171 4.86 -27.44 -11.37
C ILE A 171 3.54 -27.11 -10.67
N ALA A 172 3.42 -27.45 -9.39
CA ALA A 172 2.22 -27.16 -8.61
C ALA A 172 1.98 -25.65 -8.42
N LEU A 173 3.05 -24.85 -8.37
CA LEU A 173 2.98 -23.38 -8.28
C LEU A 173 2.92 -22.72 -9.65
N SER A 174 3.72 -23.22 -10.60
CA SER A 174 3.80 -22.72 -11.97
C SER A 174 3.68 -23.88 -12.96
N PRO A 175 2.45 -24.19 -13.42
CA PRO A 175 2.23 -25.23 -14.43
C PRO A 175 2.96 -24.98 -15.76
N ARG A 176 3.45 -23.75 -15.98
CA ARG A 176 4.22 -23.34 -17.15
C ARG A 176 5.74 -23.45 -16.97
N ALA A 177 6.23 -23.88 -15.80
CA ALA A 177 7.67 -24.00 -15.54
C ALA A 177 8.37 -24.91 -16.57
N GLU A 178 9.54 -24.49 -17.04
CA GLU A 178 10.30 -25.21 -18.06
C GLU A 178 11.41 -26.07 -17.43
N PHE A 179 11.62 -27.26 -17.97
CA PHE A 179 12.67 -28.20 -17.53
C PHE A 179 13.52 -28.56 -18.75
N SER A 180 14.77 -28.09 -18.76
CA SER A 180 15.65 -28.24 -19.91
C SER A 180 16.17 -29.68 -20.09
N PRO A 181 16.15 -30.25 -21.31
CA PRO A 181 16.78 -31.55 -21.59
C PRO A 181 18.28 -31.61 -21.29
N THR A 182 18.95 -30.46 -21.17
CA THR A 182 20.36 -30.38 -20.79
C THR A 182 20.61 -30.96 -19.40
N PHE A 183 19.71 -30.69 -18.45
CA PHE A 183 19.88 -31.07 -17.04
C PHE A 183 18.95 -32.21 -16.62
N PHE A 184 17.83 -32.38 -17.31
CA PHE A 184 16.79 -33.34 -16.95
C PHE A 184 16.76 -34.49 -17.96
N PRO A 185 17.04 -35.74 -17.54
CA PRO A 185 16.90 -36.91 -18.40
C PRO A 185 15.48 -37.08 -18.96
N PRO A 186 15.29 -37.77 -20.10
CA PRO A 186 13.98 -37.94 -20.74
C PRO A 186 12.89 -38.50 -19.82
N GLU A 187 13.26 -39.35 -18.86
CA GLU A 187 12.32 -39.86 -17.85
C GLU A 187 11.73 -38.77 -16.95
N LEU A 188 12.56 -37.81 -16.52
CA LEU A 188 12.12 -36.68 -15.70
C LEU A 188 11.28 -35.69 -16.51
N ILE A 189 11.61 -35.48 -17.79
CA ILE A 189 10.79 -34.64 -18.67
C ILE A 189 9.39 -35.23 -18.85
N LYS A 190 9.29 -36.55 -19.12
CA LYS A 190 8.00 -37.24 -19.21
C LYS A 190 7.20 -37.14 -17.89
N PHE A 191 7.89 -37.24 -16.75
CA PHE A 191 7.27 -37.01 -15.45
C PHE A 191 6.75 -35.57 -15.33
N ALA A 192 7.53 -34.56 -15.71
CA ALA A 192 7.13 -33.16 -15.69
C ALA A 192 5.88 -32.92 -16.55
N GLU A 193 5.84 -33.45 -17.77
CA GLU A 193 4.69 -33.33 -18.67
C GLU A 193 3.42 -33.96 -18.08
N ALA A 194 3.55 -35.14 -17.46
CA ALA A 194 2.45 -35.79 -16.77
C ALA A 194 1.93 -34.93 -15.60
N GLN A 195 2.83 -34.35 -14.80
CA GLN A 195 2.47 -33.46 -13.70
C GLN A 195 1.83 -32.15 -14.19
N LYS A 196 2.35 -31.55 -15.27
CA LYS A 196 1.74 -30.35 -15.89
C LYS A 196 0.31 -30.63 -16.35
N LYS A 197 0.07 -31.81 -16.93
CA LYS A 197 -1.28 -32.23 -17.32
C LYS A 197 -2.20 -32.36 -16.11
N LEU A 198 -1.73 -32.90 -15.00
CA LEU A 198 -2.51 -32.95 -13.75
C LEU A 198 -2.79 -31.54 -13.21
N ALA A 199 -1.77 -30.68 -13.14
CA ALA A 199 -1.89 -29.31 -12.67
C ALA A 199 -2.81 -28.45 -13.56
N SER A 200 -2.88 -28.71 -14.87
CA SER A 200 -3.80 -28.01 -15.78
C SER A 200 -5.28 -28.27 -15.49
N ASN A 201 -5.60 -29.33 -14.74
CA ASN A 201 -6.96 -29.67 -14.31
C ASN A 201 -7.26 -29.20 -12.88
N ALA A 202 -6.44 -28.33 -12.32
CA ALA A 202 -6.58 -27.78 -10.99
C ALA A 202 -7.88 -26.96 -10.84
N LYS A 203 -8.57 -27.15 -9.71
CA LYS A 203 -9.85 -26.50 -9.38
C LYS A 203 -9.86 -25.87 -7.99
N GLY A 204 -8.71 -25.73 -7.36
CA GLY A 204 -8.60 -25.07 -6.06
C GLY A 204 -9.02 -23.61 -6.17
N GLU A 205 -9.74 -23.15 -5.17
CA GLU A 205 -10.12 -21.75 -4.99
C GLU A 205 -9.52 -21.25 -3.68
N LEU A 206 -9.06 -20.01 -3.66
CA LEU A 206 -8.49 -19.35 -2.50
C LEU A 206 -9.11 -17.97 -2.35
N LEU A 207 -9.84 -17.77 -1.26
CA LEU A 207 -10.28 -16.45 -0.82
C LEU A 207 -9.19 -15.82 0.05
N VAL A 208 -8.58 -14.74 -0.43
CA VAL A 208 -7.58 -13.98 0.32
C VAL A 208 -8.23 -12.73 0.91
N ARG A 209 -8.12 -12.59 2.22
CA ARG A 209 -8.51 -11.41 3.00
C ARG A 209 -7.30 -10.83 3.71
N THR A 210 -7.32 -9.52 3.92
CA THR A 210 -6.27 -8.84 4.68
C THR A 210 -6.88 -7.93 5.73
N GLU A 211 -6.15 -7.74 6.82
CA GLU A 211 -6.45 -6.71 7.82
C GLU A 211 -5.24 -5.75 7.87
N PRO A 212 -5.38 -4.49 7.40
CA PRO A 212 -6.59 -3.88 6.85
C PRO A 212 -6.96 -4.36 5.43
N PRO A 213 -8.21 -4.15 4.98
CA PRO A 213 -8.63 -4.48 3.62
C PRO A 213 -8.08 -3.50 2.58
N GLY A 214 -8.18 -3.84 1.28
CA GLY A 214 -7.73 -3.00 0.17
C GLY A 214 -6.26 -3.17 -0.19
N ALA A 215 -5.58 -4.17 0.35
CA ALA A 215 -4.21 -4.52 0.00
C ALA A 215 -4.14 -5.16 -1.38
N ARG A 216 -3.09 -4.86 -2.15
CA ARG A 216 -2.79 -5.60 -3.38
C ARG A 216 -2.35 -7.02 -3.02
N VAL A 217 -2.86 -8.01 -3.74
CA VAL A 217 -2.59 -9.44 -3.50
C VAL A 217 -1.93 -10.06 -4.72
N TRP A 218 -0.84 -10.77 -4.48
CA TRP A 218 -0.18 -11.65 -5.43
C TRP A 218 -0.28 -13.09 -4.94
N VAL A 219 -0.55 -14.01 -5.86
CA VAL A 219 -0.49 -15.46 -5.60
C VAL A 219 0.51 -16.04 -6.59
N ASP A 220 1.57 -16.66 -6.06
CA ASP A 220 2.68 -17.22 -6.83
C ASP A 220 3.31 -16.19 -7.78
N GLY A 221 3.60 -15.00 -7.25
CA GLY A 221 4.17 -13.87 -7.99
C GLY A 221 3.23 -13.19 -9.00
N GLN A 222 2.04 -13.73 -9.23
CA GLN A 222 1.05 -13.14 -10.14
C GLN A 222 0.09 -12.23 -9.39
N TYR A 223 -0.07 -10.99 -9.86
CA TYR A 223 -1.06 -10.06 -9.30
C TYR A 223 -2.48 -10.60 -9.52
N ARG A 224 -3.29 -10.64 -8.46
CA ARG A 224 -4.66 -11.18 -8.47
C ARG A 224 -5.74 -10.15 -8.21
N GLY A 225 -5.39 -8.97 -7.69
CA GLY A 225 -6.34 -7.89 -7.41
C GLY A 225 -6.11 -7.25 -6.04
N VAL A 226 -7.15 -6.64 -5.49
CA VAL A 226 -7.16 -6.06 -4.14
C VAL A 226 -8.01 -6.91 -3.20
N SER A 227 -7.59 -7.04 -1.95
CA SER A 227 -8.32 -7.81 -0.94
C SER A 227 -9.64 -7.13 -0.53
N PRO A 228 -10.72 -7.91 -0.26
CA PRO A 228 -10.84 -9.35 -0.45
C PRO A 228 -10.86 -9.79 -1.93
N VAL A 229 -10.13 -10.86 -2.26
CA VAL A 229 -10.07 -11.39 -3.64
C VAL A 229 -10.16 -12.92 -3.65
N THR A 230 -10.92 -13.47 -4.59
CA THR A 230 -11.00 -14.92 -4.84
C THR A 230 -10.16 -15.30 -6.05
N VAL A 231 -9.28 -16.27 -5.86
CA VAL A 231 -8.36 -16.78 -6.88
C VAL A 231 -8.71 -18.23 -7.16
N ALA A 232 -9.04 -18.56 -8.41
CA ALA A 232 -9.41 -19.92 -8.83
C ALA A 232 -8.31 -20.56 -9.68
N GLY A 233 -8.43 -21.88 -9.90
CA GLY A 233 -7.51 -22.66 -10.74
C GLY A 233 -6.18 -23.00 -10.05
N LEU A 234 -6.17 -23.01 -8.72
CA LEU A 234 -5.00 -23.35 -7.91
C LEU A 234 -4.89 -24.87 -7.70
N THR A 235 -3.67 -25.39 -7.66
CA THR A 235 -3.45 -26.81 -7.35
C THR A 235 -3.72 -27.08 -5.87
N SER A 236 -3.73 -28.34 -5.44
CA SER A 236 -3.89 -28.67 -4.01
C SER A 236 -2.63 -28.38 -3.17
N ALA A 237 -1.57 -27.86 -3.77
CA ALA A 237 -0.34 -27.51 -3.06
C ALA A 237 -0.50 -26.23 -2.25
N LYS A 238 0.50 -25.92 -1.43
CA LYS A 238 0.55 -24.64 -0.71
C LYS A 238 1.10 -23.55 -1.64
N HIS A 239 0.34 -22.49 -1.83
CA HIS A 239 0.64 -21.34 -2.68
C HIS A 239 1.23 -20.19 -1.88
N PHE A 240 2.13 -19.41 -2.49
CA PHE A 240 2.70 -18.22 -1.87
C PHE A 240 1.75 -17.04 -2.08
N VAL A 241 1.21 -16.51 -0.99
CA VAL A 241 0.38 -15.31 -1.00
C VAL A 241 1.21 -14.16 -0.45
N THR A 242 1.29 -13.08 -1.23
CA THR A 242 1.93 -11.84 -0.83
C THR A 242 0.91 -10.71 -0.89
N ALA A 243 0.85 -9.89 0.16
CA ALA A 243 -0.04 -8.75 0.28
C ALA A 243 0.75 -7.47 0.58
N ALA A 244 0.42 -6.40 -0.14
CA ALA A 244 1.08 -5.10 0.00
C ALA A 244 0.05 -3.97 0.11
N LEU A 245 0.22 -3.11 1.11
CA LEU A 245 -0.60 -1.92 1.34
C LEU A 245 0.27 -0.77 1.88
N GLY A 246 0.08 0.45 1.40
CA GLY A 246 0.80 1.62 1.90
C GLY A 246 0.57 1.87 3.40
N GLY A 247 1.66 2.17 4.12
CA GLY A 247 1.68 2.32 5.57
C GLY A 247 1.95 1.03 6.35
N TYR A 248 2.00 -0.12 5.67
CA TYR A 248 2.21 -1.44 6.25
C TYR A 248 3.47 -2.11 5.70
N ALA A 249 3.96 -3.12 6.41
CA ALA A 249 5.00 -4.03 5.95
C ALA A 249 4.41 -5.08 5.00
N LEU A 250 5.28 -5.68 4.17
CA LEU A 250 4.89 -6.73 3.23
C LEU A 250 4.39 -7.97 3.99
N GLY A 251 3.15 -8.37 3.76
CA GLY A 251 2.59 -9.60 4.33
C GLY A 251 2.86 -10.78 3.41
N GLN A 252 3.51 -11.84 3.89
CA GLN A 252 3.79 -13.04 3.10
C GLN A 252 3.44 -14.31 3.88
N SER A 253 2.75 -15.24 3.23
CA SER A 253 2.39 -16.52 3.83
C SER A 253 2.24 -17.61 2.76
N GLN A 254 2.46 -18.86 3.15
CA GLN A 254 2.21 -20.02 2.30
C GLN A 254 0.92 -20.73 2.76
N VAL A 255 -0.10 -20.75 1.91
CA VAL A 255 -1.45 -21.21 2.27
C VAL A 255 -1.96 -22.26 1.29
N SER A 256 -2.74 -23.21 1.77
CA SER A 256 -3.49 -24.12 0.88
C SER A 256 -4.73 -23.43 0.34
N PRO A 257 -5.30 -23.88 -0.79
CA PRO A 257 -6.61 -23.41 -1.25
C PRO A 257 -7.67 -23.51 -0.13
N GLY A 258 -8.64 -22.60 -0.14
CA GLY A 258 -9.63 -22.41 0.92
C GLY A 258 -9.78 -20.93 1.26
N GLU A 259 -9.57 -20.59 2.52
CA GLU A 259 -9.59 -19.20 3.01
C GLU A 259 -8.26 -18.85 3.67
N ALA A 260 -7.73 -17.68 3.35
CA ALA A 260 -6.52 -17.13 3.94
C ALA A 260 -6.78 -15.72 4.46
N GLN A 261 -6.38 -15.48 5.70
CA GLN A 261 -6.38 -14.17 6.35
C GLN A 261 -4.93 -13.76 6.59
N LEU A 262 -4.54 -12.58 6.07
CA LEU A 262 -3.22 -11.99 6.29
C LEU A 262 -3.37 -10.69 7.09
N ASP A 263 -2.87 -10.69 8.31
CA ASP A 263 -2.83 -9.48 9.14
C ASP A 263 -1.54 -8.73 8.83
N LEU A 264 -1.66 -7.49 8.33
CA LEU A 264 -0.51 -6.70 7.90
C LEU A 264 0.10 -5.95 9.09
N GLU A 265 1.40 -6.10 9.25
CA GLU A 265 2.15 -5.38 10.28
C GLU A 265 2.36 -3.92 9.87
N LEU A 266 2.46 -3.03 10.86
CA LEU A 266 2.75 -1.62 10.61
C LEU A 266 4.16 -1.44 10.05
N SER A 267 4.30 -0.53 9.09
CA SER A 267 5.59 -0.19 8.49
C SER A 267 6.55 0.54 9.45
N GLU A 268 7.83 0.63 9.06
CA GLU A 268 8.84 1.44 9.76
C GLU A 268 8.41 2.91 9.91
N LEU A 269 7.77 3.47 8.88
CA LEU A 269 7.29 4.85 8.87
C LEU A 269 5.86 5.02 9.41
N ALA A 270 5.25 3.99 10.00
CA ALA A 270 3.83 4.01 10.39
C ALA A 270 3.46 5.17 11.33
N GLN A 271 4.35 5.56 12.25
CA GLN A 271 4.07 6.68 13.17
C GLN A 271 4.08 8.03 12.44
N ALA A 272 5.09 8.27 11.59
CA ALA A 272 5.17 9.47 10.77
C ALA A 272 4.00 9.55 9.79
N TRP A 273 3.67 8.43 9.16
CA TRP A 273 2.54 8.31 8.26
C TRP A 273 1.20 8.54 8.96
N LYS A 274 0.98 7.97 10.14
CA LYS A 274 -0.23 8.20 10.95
C LYS A 274 -0.42 9.67 11.29
N LYS A 275 0.65 10.38 11.65
CA LYS A 275 0.60 11.83 11.88
C LYS A 275 0.21 12.58 10.60
N ALA A 276 0.87 12.28 9.49
CA ALA A 276 0.56 12.90 8.20
C ALA A 276 -0.89 12.64 7.76
N LEU A 277 -1.41 11.43 7.96
CA LEU A 277 -2.80 11.10 7.69
C LEU A 277 -3.78 11.98 8.46
N VAL A 278 -3.55 12.22 9.76
CA VAL A 278 -4.42 13.09 10.57
C VAL A 278 -4.42 14.51 10.04
N ASP A 279 -3.23 15.03 9.73
CA ASP A 279 -3.02 16.38 9.22
C ASP A 279 -3.66 16.58 7.84
N ILE A 280 -3.44 15.66 6.90
CA ILE A 280 -3.99 15.71 5.54
C ILE A 280 -5.50 15.51 5.56
N LYS A 281 -6.05 14.63 6.41
CA LYS A 281 -7.51 14.45 6.53
C LYS A 281 -8.22 15.69 7.07
N ARG A 282 -7.56 16.44 7.97
CA ARG A 282 -8.12 17.70 8.50
C ARG A 282 -8.18 18.78 7.42
N ASP A 283 -7.15 18.89 6.60
CA ASP A 283 -7.05 19.92 5.56
C ASP A 283 -6.46 19.37 4.24
N PRO A 284 -7.27 18.66 3.42
CA PRO A 284 -6.81 17.98 2.20
C PRO A 284 -6.32 18.91 1.08
N GLU A 285 -6.62 20.21 1.17
CA GLU A 285 -6.27 21.22 0.18
C GLU A 285 -5.60 22.43 0.84
N GLY A 286 -4.89 22.23 1.94
CA GLY A 286 -4.18 23.28 2.69
C GLY A 286 -2.68 23.07 2.75
N ALA A 287 -1.96 24.09 3.24
CA ALA A 287 -0.50 24.08 3.35
C ALA A 287 0.04 22.93 4.22
N VAL A 288 -0.74 22.52 5.23
CA VAL A 288 -0.36 21.43 6.13
C VAL A 288 -0.17 20.12 5.37
N ARG A 289 -0.99 19.85 4.33
CA ARG A 289 -0.84 18.68 3.46
C ARG A 289 0.57 18.57 2.90
N ASP A 290 1.07 19.67 2.33
CA ASP A 290 2.37 19.70 1.65
C ASP A 290 3.50 19.50 2.67
N THR A 291 3.44 20.19 3.82
CA THR A 291 4.45 20.04 4.89
C THR A 291 4.49 18.63 5.49
N SER A 292 3.34 18.01 5.74
CA SER A 292 3.27 16.65 6.29
C SER A 292 3.70 15.61 5.27
N THR A 293 3.39 15.81 3.99
CA THR A 293 3.85 14.93 2.90
C THR A 293 5.37 15.00 2.74
N GLN A 294 5.95 16.21 2.77
CA GLN A 294 7.41 16.39 2.73
C GLN A 294 8.12 15.67 3.88
N ALA A 295 7.57 15.74 5.09
CA ALA A 295 8.18 15.08 6.25
C ALA A 295 8.28 13.56 6.06
N VAL A 296 7.23 12.94 5.50
CA VAL A 296 7.23 11.50 5.19
C VAL A 296 8.13 11.20 3.99
N ALA A 297 8.15 12.05 2.96
CA ALA A 297 9.03 11.93 1.79
C ALA A 297 10.52 11.90 2.20
N LYS A 298 10.93 12.83 3.07
CA LYS A 298 12.29 12.88 3.63
C LYS A 298 12.63 11.62 4.43
N ALA A 299 11.70 11.14 5.25
CA ALA A 299 11.89 9.90 6.01
C ALA A 299 11.98 8.65 5.12
N ALA A 300 11.27 8.65 3.98
CA ALA A 300 11.31 7.61 2.96
C ALA A 300 12.54 7.70 2.03
N ALA A 301 13.36 8.76 2.16
CA ALA A 301 14.51 9.02 1.30
C ALA A 301 14.18 9.06 -0.21
N VAL A 302 13.04 9.67 -0.55
CA VAL A 302 12.60 9.91 -1.93
C VAL A 302 12.69 11.38 -2.28
N ASP A 303 12.99 11.68 -3.56
CA ASP A 303 13.11 13.05 -4.07
C ASP A 303 11.71 13.65 -4.30
N GLN A 304 10.76 12.83 -4.76
CA GLN A 304 9.39 13.24 -5.06
C GLN A 304 8.36 12.28 -4.46
N VAL A 305 7.16 12.81 -4.18
CA VAL A 305 5.99 12.02 -3.78
C VAL A 305 4.82 12.37 -4.68
N LEU A 306 4.19 11.34 -5.25
CA LEU A 306 2.84 11.44 -5.80
C LEU A 306 1.84 11.14 -4.67
N LEU A 307 1.33 12.19 -4.05
CA LEU A 307 0.28 12.12 -3.06
C LEU A 307 -1.08 12.02 -3.76
N VAL A 308 -1.87 11.02 -3.40
CA VAL A 308 -3.23 10.83 -3.91
C VAL A 308 -4.20 10.84 -2.74
N ILE A 309 -5.06 11.85 -2.68
CA ILE A 309 -6.15 11.90 -1.69
C ILE A 309 -7.41 11.40 -2.38
N ALA A 310 -8.07 10.41 -1.78
CA ALA A 310 -9.22 9.75 -2.36
C ALA A 310 -10.41 9.78 -1.41
N LYS A 311 -11.59 10.09 -1.96
CA LYS A 311 -12.88 9.96 -1.26
C LYS A 311 -13.97 9.48 -2.21
N LYS A 312 -15.05 8.93 -1.68
CA LYS A 312 -16.24 8.57 -2.43
C LYS A 312 -16.88 9.82 -3.02
N SER A 313 -17.23 9.74 -4.29
CA SER A 313 -17.99 10.78 -4.99
C SER A 313 -19.43 10.84 -4.48
N VAL A 314 -19.99 12.05 -4.42
CA VAL A 314 -21.42 12.26 -4.12
C VAL A 314 -22.33 11.85 -5.28
N ALA A 315 -21.78 11.68 -6.49
CA ALA A 315 -22.53 11.40 -7.72
C ALA A 315 -22.66 9.90 -8.05
N GLY A 316 -22.23 8.98 -7.17
CA GLY A 316 -22.39 7.54 -7.37
C GLY A 316 -21.26 6.70 -6.77
N GLU A 317 -20.93 5.58 -7.41
CA GLU A 317 -19.88 4.65 -6.97
C GLU A 317 -18.46 5.02 -7.44
N GLN A 318 -18.27 6.27 -7.87
CA GLN A 318 -16.97 6.76 -8.31
C GLN A 318 -16.14 7.30 -7.13
N LEU A 319 -14.84 7.45 -7.34
CA LEU A 319 -13.93 8.13 -6.41
C LEU A 319 -13.60 9.52 -6.93
N GLU A 320 -13.64 10.52 -6.06
CA GLU A 320 -13.02 11.82 -6.29
C GLU A 320 -11.56 11.74 -5.83
N LEU A 321 -10.64 11.98 -6.77
CA LEU A 321 -9.20 11.96 -6.55
C LEU A 321 -8.63 13.37 -6.63
N ILE A 322 -7.72 13.67 -5.71
CA ILE A 322 -6.81 14.81 -5.76
C ILE A 322 -5.41 14.24 -5.82
N GLY A 323 -4.75 14.38 -6.97
CA GLY A 323 -3.36 13.98 -7.16
C GLY A 323 -2.44 15.20 -7.12
N VAL A 324 -1.39 15.11 -6.31
CA VAL A 324 -0.35 16.14 -6.19
C VAL A 324 1.01 15.46 -6.29
N ARG A 325 1.83 15.84 -7.26
CA ARG A 325 3.24 15.47 -7.26
C ARG A 325 4.03 16.59 -6.61
N LEU A 326 4.74 16.25 -5.54
CA LEU A 326 5.40 17.19 -4.66
C LEU A 326 6.88 16.82 -4.52
N GLU A 327 7.74 17.83 -4.60
CA GLU A 327 9.18 17.73 -4.38
C GLU A 327 9.52 17.75 -2.88
N ALA A 328 10.29 16.78 -2.42
CA ALA A 328 10.61 16.61 -1.00
C ALA A 328 11.53 17.73 -0.46
N SER A 329 12.34 18.36 -1.31
CA SER A 329 13.33 19.35 -0.90
C SER A 329 12.70 20.63 -0.35
N ASP A 330 11.77 21.23 -1.12
CA ASP A 330 11.16 22.54 -0.84
C ASP A 330 9.63 22.56 -0.88
N GLY A 331 8.98 21.45 -1.27
CA GLY A 331 7.53 21.38 -1.36
C GLY A 331 6.94 21.92 -2.65
N HIS A 332 7.73 22.13 -3.69
CA HIS A 332 7.20 22.51 -4.99
C HIS A 332 6.25 21.44 -5.53
N ASN A 333 5.05 21.86 -5.96
CA ASN A 333 4.08 20.96 -6.57
C ASN A 333 4.33 20.89 -8.08
N ASP A 334 5.08 19.88 -8.52
CA ASP A 334 5.37 19.65 -9.93
C ASP A 334 4.13 19.28 -10.75
N ALA A 335 3.05 18.78 -10.13
CA ALA A 335 1.80 18.55 -10.84
C ALA A 335 0.62 18.53 -9.87
N TYR A 336 -0.53 19.01 -10.34
CA TYR A 336 -1.78 18.94 -9.60
C TYR A 336 -2.93 18.56 -10.54
N ARG A 337 -3.78 17.64 -10.10
CA ARG A 337 -4.97 17.23 -10.85
C ARG A 337 -6.07 16.77 -9.91
N THR A 338 -7.30 17.18 -10.21
CA THR A 338 -8.50 16.62 -9.60
C THR A 338 -9.36 15.94 -10.64
N GLY A 339 -10.14 14.94 -10.23
CA GLY A 339 -11.01 14.24 -11.14
C GLY A 339 -11.84 13.19 -10.44
N THR A 340 -12.93 12.79 -11.09
CA THR A 340 -13.75 11.68 -10.64
C THR A 340 -13.49 10.49 -11.54
N VAL A 341 -13.17 9.34 -10.95
CA VAL A 341 -12.82 8.11 -11.67
C VAL A 341 -13.56 6.92 -11.08
N ASN A 342 -13.96 5.99 -11.94
CA ASN A 342 -14.47 4.71 -11.51
C ASN A 342 -13.29 3.83 -11.06
N PRO A 343 -13.21 3.41 -9.78
CA PRO A 343 -12.11 2.57 -9.32
C PRO A 343 -12.05 1.19 -10.01
N GLY A 344 -13.18 0.71 -10.55
CA GLY A 344 -13.25 -0.52 -11.34
C GLY A 344 -12.81 -0.38 -12.80
N ASP A 345 -12.41 0.81 -13.24
CA ASP A 345 -11.92 1.10 -14.59
C ASP A 345 -10.41 1.42 -14.56
N PRO A 346 -9.55 0.43 -14.84
CA PRO A 346 -8.09 0.62 -14.83
C PRO A 346 -7.60 1.64 -15.85
N GLU A 347 -8.30 1.81 -16.99
CA GLU A 347 -7.90 2.76 -18.03
C GLU A 347 -8.20 4.19 -17.61
N ALA A 348 -9.33 4.42 -16.92
CA ALA A 348 -9.66 5.72 -16.35
C ALA A 348 -8.64 6.14 -15.27
N LEU A 349 -8.27 5.22 -14.37
CA LEU A 349 -7.20 5.46 -13.38
C LEU A 349 -5.86 5.74 -14.05
N ALA A 350 -5.48 4.93 -15.04
CA ALA A 350 -4.25 5.14 -15.81
C ALA A 350 -4.21 6.52 -16.47
N THR A 351 -5.30 6.92 -17.15
CA THR A 351 -5.42 8.23 -17.81
C THR A 351 -5.32 9.39 -16.82
N PHE A 352 -5.87 9.23 -15.61
CA PHE A 352 -5.75 10.22 -14.55
C PHE A 352 -4.28 10.43 -14.14
N PHE A 353 -3.57 9.34 -13.85
CA PHE A 353 -2.17 9.39 -13.39
C PHE A 353 -1.17 9.71 -14.50
N ASP A 354 -1.41 9.27 -15.74
CA ASP A 354 -0.57 9.62 -16.88
C ASP A 354 -0.52 11.15 -17.07
N GLY A 355 -1.62 11.86 -16.83
CA GLY A 355 -1.63 13.33 -16.85
C GLY A 355 -0.78 13.97 -15.75
N LEU A 356 -0.73 13.39 -14.56
CA LEU A 356 0.13 13.84 -13.45
C LEU A 356 1.61 13.50 -13.69
N ALA A 357 1.85 12.39 -14.40
CA ALA A 357 3.17 11.90 -14.73
C ALA A 357 3.72 12.47 -16.05
N ALA A 358 2.96 13.27 -16.82
CA ALA A 358 3.37 13.72 -18.15
C ALA A 358 4.18 15.02 -18.17
N LYS A 359 3.84 16.01 -17.33
CA LYS A 359 4.44 17.35 -17.34
C LYS A 359 4.69 17.86 -15.94
N ASP A 360 5.61 18.82 -15.85
CA ASP A 360 6.00 19.49 -14.61
C ASP A 360 5.52 20.94 -14.69
N ASP A 361 4.88 21.41 -13.63
CA ASP A 361 4.51 22.80 -13.45
C ASP A 361 5.78 23.64 -13.27
N LYS A 362 5.73 24.88 -13.77
CA LYS A 362 6.88 25.78 -13.69
C LYS A 362 6.93 26.44 -12.33
N ARG A 363 8.13 26.55 -11.78
CA ARG A 363 8.44 27.43 -10.64
C ARG A 363 8.15 28.89 -10.98
N ASP A 364 7.77 29.66 -9.96
CA ASP A 364 7.66 31.12 -10.07
C ASP A 364 9.04 31.73 -9.74
N GLY A 365 9.89 31.81 -10.77
CA GLY A 365 11.29 32.18 -10.57
C GLY A 365 12.05 31.15 -9.73
N LYS A 366 12.41 31.51 -8.49
CA LYS A 366 13.06 30.61 -7.52
C LYS A 366 12.08 29.99 -6.53
N ASP A 367 10.85 30.49 -6.47
CA ASP A 367 9.91 30.13 -5.43
C ASP A 367 9.12 28.87 -5.81
N ALA A 368 8.79 28.08 -4.78
CA ALA A 368 7.96 26.90 -4.92
C ALA A 368 6.52 27.31 -5.28
N VAL A 369 5.87 26.52 -6.14
CA VAL A 369 4.46 26.72 -6.52
C VAL A 369 3.66 25.71 -5.74
N HIS A 370 2.56 26.17 -5.16
CA HIS A 370 1.69 25.33 -4.36
C HIS A 370 0.24 25.40 -4.86
N HIS A 371 -0.46 24.27 -4.75
CA HIS A 371 -1.84 24.09 -5.17
C HIS A 371 -2.70 23.78 -3.95
N TYR A 372 -2.93 24.80 -3.12
CA TYR A 372 -3.78 24.77 -1.92
C TYR A 372 -4.51 26.11 -1.73
N LYS A 373 -5.61 26.12 -0.97
CA LYS A 373 -6.42 27.33 -0.73
C LYS A 373 -5.63 28.33 0.13
N GLY A 374 -5.40 29.54 -0.41
CA GLY A 374 -4.72 30.62 0.31
C GLY A 374 -3.21 30.71 0.10
N ALA A 375 -2.64 30.03 -0.89
CA ALA A 375 -1.25 30.28 -1.32
C ALA A 375 -1.14 31.70 -1.94
N GLU A 376 -0.70 32.68 -1.15
CA GLU A 376 -0.36 34.03 -1.62
C GLU A 376 0.69 33.93 -2.74
N GLY A 377 0.36 34.47 -3.91
CA GLY A 377 1.26 34.53 -5.07
C GLY A 377 0.88 33.64 -6.25
N SER A 378 0.03 32.62 -6.08
CA SER A 378 -0.50 31.89 -7.23
C SER A 378 -1.53 32.77 -7.95
N ASP A 379 -1.27 33.08 -9.22
CA ASP A 379 -2.17 33.86 -10.06
C ASP A 379 -3.51 33.12 -10.16
N VAL A 380 -4.43 33.43 -9.22
CA VAL A 380 -5.74 32.77 -9.03
C VAL A 380 -6.51 32.72 -10.35
N ARG A 381 -6.25 33.65 -11.27
CA ARG A 381 -6.80 33.65 -12.63
C ARG A 381 -6.31 32.48 -13.49
N THR A 382 -5.07 32.04 -13.40
CA THR A 382 -4.55 30.97 -14.27
C THR A 382 -5.12 29.60 -13.86
N ILE A 383 -5.20 29.33 -12.56
CA ILE A 383 -5.80 28.11 -12.00
C ILE A 383 -7.31 28.07 -12.29
N VAL A 384 -8.02 29.19 -12.12
CA VAL A 384 -9.45 29.30 -12.42
C VAL A 384 -9.74 29.21 -13.93
N THR A 385 -8.87 29.74 -14.79
CA THR A 385 -9.09 29.72 -16.25
C THR A 385 -8.97 28.31 -16.84
N TYR A 386 -7.96 27.53 -16.44
CA TYR A 386 -7.79 26.16 -16.95
C TYR A 386 -8.77 25.17 -16.32
N SER A 387 -9.11 25.33 -15.03
CA SER A 387 -10.12 24.48 -14.36
C SER A 387 -11.54 24.78 -14.83
N LEU A 388 -11.89 26.03 -15.17
CA LEU A 388 -13.19 26.36 -15.76
C LEU A 388 -13.33 25.88 -17.21
N LEU A 389 -12.25 25.92 -18.00
CA LEU A 389 -12.27 25.39 -19.38
C LEU A 389 -12.34 23.86 -19.41
N GLY A 390 -11.60 23.17 -18.54
CA GLY A 390 -11.64 21.70 -18.41
C GLY A 390 -12.92 21.18 -17.75
N GLY A 391 -13.38 21.83 -16.68
CA GLY A 391 -14.61 21.50 -15.97
C GLY A 391 -15.86 21.82 -16.80
N GLY A 392 -15.86 22.95 -17.51
CA GLY A 392 -16.97 23.35 -18.39
C GLY A 392 -17.24 22.34 -19.51
N ALA A 393 -16.20 21.79 -20.14
CA ALA A 393 -16.33 20.75 -21.16
C ALA A 393 -16.91 19.43 -20.59
N ALA A 394 -16.51 19.05 -19.37
CA ALA A 394 -17.03 17.85 -18.72
C ALA A 394 -18.53 17.98 -18.34
N PHE A 395 -18.97 19.15 -17.86
CA PHE A 395 -20.38 19.41 -17.55
C PHE A 395 -21.27 19.48 -18.81
N VAL A 396 -20.73 19.95 -19.94
CA VAL A 396 -21.43 19.88 -21.24
C VAL A 396 -21.62 18.42 -21.67
N ILE A 397 -20.60 17.57 -21.53
CA ILE A 397 -20.70 16.14 -21.86
C ILE A 397 -21.70 15.43 -20.93
N ALA A 398 -21.68 15.72 -19.63
CA ALA A 398 -22.66 15.19 -18.68
C ALA A 398 -24.10 15.63 -19.00
N GLY A 399 -24.29 16.88 -19.42
CA GLY A 399 -25.57 17.41 -19.89
C GLY A 399 -26.09 16.72 -21.16
N ILE A 400 -25.21 16.39 -22.11
CA ILE A 400 -25.57 15.61 -23.31
C ILE A 400 -26.06 14.21 -22.93
N ILE A 401 -25.37 13.53 -22.01
CA ILE A 401 -25.71 12.17 -21.58
C ILE A 401 -27.05 12.18 -20.82
N LEU A 402 -27.24 13.09 -19.86
CA LEU A 402 -28.49 13.21 -19.09
C LEU A 402 -29.67 13.63 -19.98
N GLY A 403 -29.46 14.53 -20.94
CA GLY A 403 -30.47 14.92 -21.91
C GLY A 403 -30.89 13.75 -22.82
N SER A 404 -29.95 12.88 -23.18
CA SER A 404 -30.23 11.67 -23.95
C SER A 404 -31.09 10.66 -23.16
N VAL A 405 -30.82 10.51 -21.86
CA VAL A 405 -31.63 9.68 -20.95
C VAL A 405 -33.02 10.26 -20.76
N ALA A 406 -33.14 11.59 -20.59
CA ALA A 406 -34.43 12.27 -20.48
C ALA A 406 -35.29 12.07 -21.74
N LEU A 407 -34.69 12.12 -22.93
CA LEU A 407 -35.37 11.87 -24.19
C LEU A 407 -35.85 10.42 -24.33
N LEU A 408 -35.05 9.45 -23.88
CA LEU A 408 -35.42 8.03 -23.87
C LEU A 408 -36.60 7.76 -22.92
N GLU A 409 -36.57 8.31 -21.71
CA GLU A 409 -37.65 8.16 -20.73
C GLU A 409 -38.92 8.90 -21.15
N HIS A 410 -38.80 10.05 -21.83
CA HIS A 410 -39.93 10.77 -22.41
C HIS A 410 -40.62 9.94 -23.50
N ASN A 411 -39.85 9.35 -24.41
CA ASN A 411 -40.39 8.46 -25.45
C ASN A 411 -41.02 7.20 -24.84
N THR A 412 -40.41 6.66 -23.78
CA THR A 412 -40.95 5.53 -23.02
C THR A 412 -42.27 5.90 -22.33
N PHE A 413 -42.37 7.08 -21.73
CA PHE A 413 -43.59 7.61 -21.13
C PHE A 413 -44.72 7.77 -22.16
N LEU A 414 -44.42 8.27 -23.37
CA LEU A 414 -45.39 8.38 -24.46
C LEU A 414 -45.87 7.01 -24.98
N SER A 415 -45.05 5.97 -24.83
CA SER A 415 -45.39 4.60 -25.25
C SER A 415 -46.21 3.80 -24.22
N LEU A 416 -46.35 4.31 -22.99
CA LEU A 416 -47.07 3.64 -21.90
C LEU A 416 -48.49 4.20 -21.72
N PRO A 417 -49.49 3.36 -21.33
CA PRO A 417 -50.84 3.84 -21.07
C PRO A 417 -50.87 4.80 -19.86
N GLN A 418 -51.34 6.03 -20.10
CA GLN A 418 -51.33 7.13 -19.13
C GLN A 418 -52.47 7.03 -18.10
N LYS A 419 -52.49 5.95 -17.31
CA LYS A 419 -53.32 5.85 -16.11
C LYS A 419 -52.44 6.14 -14.88
N GLN A 420 -52.90 7.01 -13.98
CA GLN A 420 -52.13 7.57 -12.86
C GLN A 420 -51.81 6.59 -11.70
N THR A 421 -51.52 5.32 -11.99
CA THR A 421 -50.95 4.39 -11.01
C THR A 421 -50.06 3.38 -11.72
N GLY A 422 -48.73 3.50 -11.55
CA GLY A 422 -47.75 2.50 -12.03
C GLY A 422 -46.59 3.05 -12.89
N PRO A 423 -46.02 2.23 -13.80
CA PRO A 423 -44.74 2.48 -14.50
C PRO A 423 -44.64 3.81 -15.25
N SER A 424 -45.76 4.35 -15.73
CA SER A 424 -45.84 5.65 -16.40
C SER A 424 -45.55 6.83 -15.45
N ALA A 425 -45.94 6.76 -14.18
CA ALA A 425 -45.60 7.79 -13.19
C ALA A 425 -44.10 7.78 -12.84
N LEU A 426 -43.48 6.59 -12.88
CA LEU A 426 -42.04 6.40 -12.65
C LEU A 426 -41.20 6.92 -13.83
N ALA A 427 -41.59 6.61 -15.07
CA ALA A 427 -40.96 7.16 -16.28
C ALA A 427 -41.08 8.69 -16.36
N PHE A 428 -42.25 9.25 -15.96
CA PHE A 428 -42.45 10.69 -15.88
C PHE A 428 -41.56 11.36 -14.82
N SER A 429 -41.49 10.78 -13.62
CA SER A 429 -40.63 11.25 -12.53
C SER A 429 -39.15 11.22 -12.91
N ASN A 430 -38.70 10.09 -13.47
CA ASN A 430 -37.29 9.88 -13.82
C ASN A 430 -36.88 10.74 -15.01
N GLY A 431 -37.72 10.86 -16.04
CA GLY A 431 -37.49 11.74 -17.19
C GLY A 431 -37.39 13.21 -16.78
N ARG A 432 -38.25 13.66 -15.83
CA ARG A 432 -38.20 15.04 -15.30
C ARG A 432 -36.95 15.30 -14.46
N GLY A 433 -36.52 14.31 -13.66
CA GLY A 433 -35.26 14.41 -12.92
C GLY A 433 -34.04 14.51 -13.84
N ALA A 434 -34.01 13.70 -14.90
CA ALA A 434 -32.93 13.70 -15.88
C ALA A 434 -32.90 15.00 -16.72
N SER A 435 -34.07 15.56 -17.10
CA SER A 435 -34.12 16.82 -17.85
C SER A 435 -33.64 18.01 -17.02
N ILE A 436 -34.04 18.07 -15.74
CA ILE A 436 -33.55 19.11 -14.82
C ILE A 436 -32.03 18.97 -14.61
N GLY A 437 -31.53 17.73 -14.47
CA GLY A 437 -30.10 17.47 -14.38
C GLY A 437 -29.33 17.89 -15.65
N ALA A 438 -29.91 17.69 -16.83
CA ALA A 438 -29.32 18.11 -18.10
C ALA A 438 -29.23 19.65 -18.21
N ASP A 439 -30.32 20.36 -17.89
CA ASP A 439 -30.38 21.82 -17.99
C ASP A 439 -29.41 22.51 -17.02
N ILE A 440 -29.32 22.01 -15.79
CA ILE A 440 -28.36 22.50 -14.79
C ILE A 440 -26.93 22.26 -15.26
N SER A 441 -26.63 21.07 -15.81
CA SER A 441 -25.29 20.71 -16.28
C SER A 441 -24.87 21.54 -17.50
N TYR A 442 -25.78 21.80 -18.44
CA TYR A 442 -25.54 22.71 -19.57
C TYR A 442 -25.33 24.15 -19.13
N GLY A 443 -26.16 24.64 -18.21
CA GLY A 443 -26.04 25.99 -17.67
C GLY A 443 -24.69 26.22 -16.99
N ILE A 444 -24.27 25.28 -16.15
CA ILE A 444 -22.96 25.32 -15.46
C ILE A 444 -21.82 25.18 -16.47
N GLY A 445 -21.93 24.27 -17.44
CA GLY A 445 -20.92 24.04 -18.47
C GLY A 445 -20.66 25.27 -19.35
N LEU A 446 -21.72 25.88 -19.89
CA LEU A 446 -21.61 27.05 -20.75
C LEU A 446 -21.16 28.30 -19.99
N ALA A 447 -21.68 28.54 -18.78
CA ALA A 447 -21.26 29.67 -17.96
C ALA A 447 -19.76 29.56 -17.61
N SER A 448 -19.27 28.35 -17.34
CA SER A 448 -17.86 28.10 -17.03
C SER A 448 -16.96 28.32 -18.24
N LEU A 449 -17.37 27.86 -19.44
CA LEU A 449 -16.62 28.07 -20.68
C LEU A 449 -16.54 29.55 -21.08
N VAL A 450 -17.64 30.30 -20.97
CA VAL A 450 -17.68 31.74 -21.28
C VAL A 450 -16.80 32.52 -20.30
N THR A 451 -16.88 32.20 -19.00
CA THR A 451 -16.07 32.86 -17.97
C THR A 451 -14.57 32.55 -18.15
N GLY A 452 -14.23 31.30 -18.48
CA GLY A 452 -12.85 30.91 -18.81
C GLY A 452 -12.31 31.62 -20.06
N ALA A 453 -13.12 31.75 -21.11
CA ALA A 453 -12.71 32.43 -22.34
C ALA A 453 -12.47 33.94 -22.14
N VAL A 454 -13.34 34.63 -21.39
CA VAL A 454 -13.17 36.06 -21.10
C VAL A 454 -11.90 36.33 -20.30
N LEU A 455 -11.60 35.48 -19.30
CA LEU A 455 -10.37 35.61 -18.50
C LEU A 455 -9.10 35.32 -19.29
N PHE A 456 -9.17 34.44 -20.31
CA PHE A 456 -8.02 34.12 -21.17
C PHE A 456 -7.61 35.28 -22.10
N PHE A 457 -8.57 36.07 -22.60
CA PHE A 457 -8.30 37.12 -23.58
C PHE A 457 -7.99 38.51 -22.99
N THR A 458 -8.26 38.75 -21.70
CA THR A 458 -7.96 40.04 -21.04
C THR A 458 -6.70 39.97 -20.17
N ARG A 459 -5.52 40.12 -20.77
CA ARG A 459 -4.21 40.14 -20.07
C ARG A 459 -3.56 41.54 -20.16
N PRO A 460 -3.32 42.29 -19.06
CA PRO A 460 -2.54 43.52 -19.11
C PRO A 460 -1.03 43.24 -19.05
N SER A 461 -0.22 43.99 -19.80
CA SER A 461 1.25 43.96 -19.75
C SER A 461 1.78 44.82 -18.60
N SER A 462 2.45 44.23 -17.61
CA SER A 462 3.04 44.96 -16.48
C SER A 462 4.53 45.21 -16.68
N GLY A 463 4.91 46.47 -16.85
CA GLY A 463 6.26 46.97 -16.70
C GLY A 463 6.22 48.43 -16.23
N ALA A 464 6.34 48.65 -14.93
CA ALA A 464 6.83 49.89 -14.30
C ALA A 464 6.70 49.78 -12.76
N SER A 465 7.83 49.78 -12.05
CA SER A 465 7.89 50.01 -10.60
C SER A 465 8.06 51.51 -10.32
N PRO A 466 7.50 52.07 -9.24
CA PRO A 466 7.97 53.31 -8.67
C PRO A 466 8.81 53.08 -7.42
N ASP A 467 9.94 53.79 -7.37
CA ASP A 467 10.83 53.98 -6.23
C ASP A 467 10.09 54.52 -4.98
N THR A 468 10.52 54.07 -3.80
CA THR A 468 10.21 54.75 -2.53
C THR A 468 11.48 54.99 -1.74
N THR A 469 11.85 56.26 -1.60
CA THR A 469 12.91 56.77 -0.72
C THR A 469 12.48 56.83 0.74
N ALA A 470 13.48 56.82 1.61
CA ALA A 470 13.40 56.82 3.07
C ALA A 470 12.75 58.08 3.67
N ASP A 471 11.51 57.97 4.14
CA ASP A 471 10.95 58.79 5.23
C ASP A 471 9.66 58.14 5.81
N ASP A 472 9.74 56.90 6.30
CA ASP A 472 8.54 56.19 6.80
C ASP A 472 8.78 55.31 8.03
N SER A 473 9.83 55.60 8.80
CA SER A 473 10.14 54.87 10.04
C SER A 473 9.48 55.44 11.29
N LYS A 474 8.86 56.63 11.26
CA LYS A 474 8.16 57.22 12.42
C LYS A 474 6.63 57.07 12.39
N LYS A 475 6.03 56.62 11.29
CA LYS A 475 4.58 56.32 11.19
C LYS A 475 4.22 54.87 11.50
N ARG A 476 5.17 53.93 11.43
CA ARG A 476 4.93 52.50 11.71
C ARG A 476 4.79 52.19 13.19
N ASP A 477 5.53 52.89 14.06
CA ASP A 477 5.51 52.63 15.51
C ASP A 477 4.24 53.15 16.21
N ALA A 478 3.62 54.21 15.67
CA ALA A 478 2.35 54.72 16.18
C ALA A 478 1.14 53.88 15.71
N ALA A 479 1.24 53.20 14.55
CA ALA A 479 0.21 52.32 14.02
C ALA A 479 0.19 50.95 14.70
N GLN A 480 1.37 50.41 15.07
CA GLN A 480 1.49 49.13 15.79
C GLN A 480 0.95 49.20 17.23
N LYS A 481 1.14 50.32 17.94
CA LYS A 481 0.61 50.48 19.31
C LYS A 481 -0.92 50.57 19.34
N LYS A 482 -1.52 51.23 18.35
CA LYS A 482 -2.98 51.34 18.23
C LYS A 482 -3.64 50.01 17.85
N GLN A 483 -3.03 49.23 16.95
CA GLN A 483 -3.52 47.89 16.60
C GLN A 483 -3.43 46.88 17.76
N GLN A 484 -2.47 47.04 18.68
CA GLN A 484 -2.31 46.15 19.82
C GLN A 484 -3.31 46.46 20.96
N ASP A 485 -3.66 47.73 21.13
CA ASP A 485 -4.68 48.16 22.10
C ASP A 485 -6.11 47.85 21.60
N ASP A 486 -6.38 47.99 20.29
CA ASP A 486 -7.65 47.61 19.66
C ASP A 486 -7.87 46.08 19.66
N ALA A 487 -6.79 45.29 19.55
CA ALA A 487 -6.86 43.83 19.62
C ALA A 487 -7.16 43.29 21.04
N LYS A 488 -6.70 43.99 22.09
CA LYS A 488 -7.04 43.65 23.49
C LYS A 488 -8.50 44.01 23.83
N ALA A 489 -9.00 45.14 23.33
CA ALA A 489 -10.41 45.53 23.50
C ALA A 489 -11.37 44.56 22.76
N ALA A 490 -10.98 44.08 21.57
CA ALA A 490 -11.77 43.10 20.80
C ALA A 490 -11.74 41.68 21.40
N ALA A 491 -10.67 41.30 22.11
CA ALA A 491 -10.60 40.03 22.84
C ALA A 491 -11.50 40.04 24.08
N GLN A 492 -11.54 41.16 24.80
CA GLN A 492 -12.37 41.31 26.00
C GLN A 492 -13.87 41.37 25.67
N GLN A 493 -14.25 42.01 24.56
CA GLN A 493 -15.63 41.98 24.06
C GLN A 493 -16.09 40.60 23.55
N LYS A 494 -15.18 39.75 23.06
CA LYS A 494 -15.51 38.38 22.64
C LYS A 494 -15.72 37.42 23.81
N ASP A 495 -15.00 37.62 24.91
CA ASP A 495 -15.16 36.81 26.12
C ASP A 495 -16.43 37.19 26.90
N ASP A 496 -16.81 38.47 26.91
CA ASP A 496 -18.07 38.94 27.52
C ASP A 496 -19.29 38.55 26.67
N ALA A 497 -19.18 38.56 25.33
CA ALA A 497 -20.23 38.06 24.44
C ALA A 497 -20.44 36.54 24.57
N ARG A 498 -19.37 35.75 24.73
CA ARG A 498 -19.46 34.30 24.97
C ARG A 498 -20.12 33.96 26.30
N ARG A 499 -19.85 34.74 27.36
CA ARG A 499 -20.50 34.55 28.66
C ARG A 499 -22.00 34.83 28.61
N LEU A 500 -22.41 35.87 27.89
CA LEU A 500 -23.83 36.20 27.69
C LEU A 500 -24.55 35.18 26.81
N ASP A 501 -23.90 34.64 25.77
CA ASP A 501 -24.46 33.57 24.94
C ASP A 501 -24.57 32.23 25.69
N ASP A 502 -23.61 31.90 26.56
CA ASP A 502 -23.66 30.68 27.39
C ASP A 502 -24.73 30.77 28.49
N GLU A 503 -24.96 31.94 29.08
CA GLU A 503 -26.06 32.17 30.03
C GLU A 503 -27.43 32.14 29.34
N LYS A 504 -27.53 32.73 28.14
CA LYS A 504 -28.76 32.70 27.35
C LYS A 504 -29.09 31.28 26.88
N LYS A 505 -28.09 30.51 26.45
CA LYS A 505 -28.25 29.11 26.05
C LYS A 505 -28.68 28.22 27.22
N LYS A 506 -28.13 28.43 28.42
CA LYS A 506 -28.60 27.72 29.63
C LYS A 506 -30.03 28.07 30.02
N ALA A 507 -30.45 29.33 29.83
CA ALA A 507 -31.83 29.76 30.10
C ALA A 507 -32.83 29.21 29.06
N ASP A 508 -32.45 29.18 27.78
CA ASP A 508 -33.27 28.65 26.70
C ASP A 508 -33.37 27.11 26.77
N ASP A 509 -32.30 26.41 27.13
CA ASP A 509 -32.30 24.96 27.36
C ASP A 509 -33.14 24.58 28.59
N ALA A 510 -33.13 25.39 29.66
CA ALA A 510 -33.97 25.19 30.84
C ALA A 510 -35.46 25.42 30.52
N ARG A 511 -35.80 26.46 29.74
CA ARG A 511 -37.17 26.70 29.27
C ARG A 511 -37.66 25.60 28.33
N ALA A 512 -36.82 25.14 27.40
CA ALA A 512 -37.16 24.04 26.50
C ALA A 512 -37.38 22.72 27.26
N ALA A 513 -36.59 22.45 28.30
CA ALA A 513 -36.78 21.29 29.17
C ALA A 513 -38.09 21.37 29.99
N GLU A 514 -38.45 22.56 30.48
CA GLU A 514 -39.68 22.78 31.24
C GLU A 514 -40.93 22.71 30.34
N GLU A 515 -40.84 23.25 29.11
CA GLU A 515 -41.92 23.19 28.13
C GLU A 515 -42.13 21.78 27.57
N LYS A 516 -41.03 21.01 27.42
CA LYS A 516 -41.09 19.59 27.06
C LYS A 516 -41.70 18.75 28.18
N LYS A 517 -41.31 19.00 29.44
CA LYS A 517 -41.91 18.34 30.60
C LYS A 517 -43.41 18.63 30.72
N LYS A 518 -43.84 19.88 30.47
CA LYS A 518 -45.26 20.25 30.44
C LYS A 518 -46.04 19.53 29.33
N LYS A 519 -45.47 19.44 28.12
CA LYS A 519 -46.09 18.72 27.00
C LYS A 519 -46.14 17.21 27.22
N ASP A 520 -45.11 16.64 27.84
CA ASP A 520 -45.06 15.22 28.18
C ASP A 520 -46.06 14.89 29.32
N ASP A 521 -46.23 15.77 30.30
CA ASP A 521 -47.22 15.63 31.37
C ASP A 521 -48.67 15.82 30.85
N GLU A 522 -48.90 16.73 29.90
CA GLU A 522 -50.21 16.91 29.24
C GLU A 522 -50.55 15.72 28.32
N ALA A 523 -49.55 15.18 27.61
CA ALA A 523 -49.71 13.99 26.78
C ALA A 523 -49.95 12.74 27.64
N ALA A 524 -49.28 12.60 28.79
CA ALA A 524 -49.51 11.52 29.74
C ALA A 524 -50.90 11.62 30.40
N ALA A 525 -51.35 12.82 30.76
CA ALA A 525 -52.70 13.04 31.29
C ALA A 525 -53.80 12.78 30.24
N ALA A 526 -53.56 13.13 28.98
CA ALA A 526 -54.48 12.83 27.87
C ALA A 526 -54.52 11.33 27.51
N ALA A 527 -53.38 10.63 27.61
CA ALA A 527 -53.30 9.18 27.42
C ALA A 527 -54.00 8.42 28.56
N ALA A 528 -53.80 8.84 29.81
CA ALA A 528 -54.46 8.25 30.98
C ALA A 528 -55.99 8.41 30.93
N LYS A 529 -56.50 9.56 30.48
CA LYS A 529 -57.94 9.78 30.28
C LYS A 529 -58.52 8.90 29.16
N LYS A 530 -57.76 8.67 28.08
CA LYS A 530 -58.16 7.78 26.98
C LYS A 530 -58.21 6.31 27.41
N GLU A 531 -57.27 5.86 28.24
CA GLU A 531 -57.28 4.49 28.79
C GLU A 531 -58.37 4.28 29.85
N GLU A 532 -58.70 5.30 30.66
CA GLU A 532 -59.76 5.20 31.66
C GLU A 532 -61.17 5.17 31.02
N ASP A 533 -61.36 5.88 29.91
CA ASP A 533 -62.61 5.86 29.14
C ASP A 533 -62.81 4.57 28.32
N GLU A 534 -61.74 3.91 27.84
CA GLU A 534 -61.83 2.59 27.18
C GLU A 534 -62.01 1.43 28.18
N LYS A 535 -61.45 1.50 29.39
CA LYS A 535 -61.59 0.44 30.42
C LYS A 535 -63.01 0.26 30.96
N LYS A 536 -63.91 1.23 30.76
CA LYS A 536 -65.32 1.13 31.18
C LYS A 536 -66.23 0.32 30.25
N LYS A 537 -65.72 -0.22 29.12
CA LYS A 537 -66.55 -0.91 28.11
C LYS A 537 -66.13 -2.33 27.71
N LEU A 538 -65.17 -2.97 28.36
CA LEU A 538 -64.63 -4.26 27.90
C LEU A 538 -64.95 -5.44 28.83
N SER A 539 -65.19 -6.60 28.22
CA SER A 539 -65.76 -7.79 28.87
C SER A 539 -64.71 -8.58 29.67
N LYS A 540 -65.16 -9.39 30.65
CA LYS A 540 -64.29 -10.24 31.52
C LYS A 540 -63.24 -11.10 30.78
N LYS A 541 -63.42 -11.38 29.49
CA LYS A 541 -62.48 -12.18 28.69
C LYS A 541 -61.28 -11.37 28.19
N GLU A 542 -61.42 -10.06 28.02
CA GLU A 542 -60.36 -9.16 27.52
C GLU A 542 -59.43 -8.71 28.65
N GLN A 543 -59.94 -8.56 29.88
CA GLN A 543 -59.12 -8.28 31.07
C GLN A 543 -58.14 -9.42 31.38
N ALA A 544 -58.57 -10.69 31.23
CA ALA A 544 -57.70 -11.84 31.42
C ALA A 544 -56.59 -11.97 30.36
N ALA A 545 -56.83 -11.45 29.14
CA ALA A 545 -55.84 -11.46 28.06
C ALA A 545 -54.76 -10.38 28.26
N LEU A 546 -55.14 -9.22 28.82
CA LEU A 546 -54.22 -8.14 29.17
C LEU A 546 -53.30 -8.53 30.35
N GLU A 547 -53.84 -9.13 31.41
CA GLU A 547 -53.02 -9.62 32.53
C GLU A 547 -52.02 -10.71 32.10
N LYS A 548 -52.40 -11.56 31.13
CA LYS A 548 -51.50 -12.57 30.58
C LYS A 548 -50.35 -11.94 29.78
N LYS A 549 -50.64 -10.92 28.97
CA LYS A 549 -49.63 -10.17 28.22
C LYS A 549 -48.67 -9.42 29.13
N GLU A 550 -49.16 -8.78 30.18
CA GLU A 550 -48.32 -8.08 31.15
C GLU A 550 -47.40 -9.04 31.91
N LYS A 551 -47.88 -10.24 32.27
CA LYS A 551 -47.04 -11.28 32.88
C LYS A 551 -45.97 -11.81 31.92
N GLU A 552 -46.31 -12.05 30.66
CA GLU A 552 -45.32 -12.47 29.64
C GLU A 552 -44.27 -11.38 29.38
N GLU A 553 -44.67 -10.12 29.35
CA GLU A 553 -43.73 -9.00 29.15
C GLU A 553 -42.83 -8.79 30.37
N ALA A 554 -43.37 -8.91 31.59
CA ALA A 554 -42.58 -8.87 32.82
C ALA A 554 -41.57 -10.03 32.92
N GLU A 555 -41.95 -11.23 32.49
CA GLU A 555 -41.04 -12.39 32.45
C GLU A 555 -39.95 -12.21 31.40
N ARG A 556 -40.28 -11.63 30.23
CA ARG A 556 -39.31 -11.30 29.19
C ARG A 556 -38.28 -10.28 29.67
N ARG A 557 -38.70 -9.23 30.37
CA ARG A 557 -37.78 -8.23 30.95
C ARG A 557 -36.84 -8.85 31.98
N ARG A 558 -37.35 -9.74 32.85
CA ARG A 558 -36.49 -10.48 33.81
C ARG A 558 -35.43 -11.33 33.10
N ARG A 559 -35.79 -12.03 32.02
CA ARG A 559 -34.83 -12.83 31.24
C ARG A 559 -33.80 -11.97 30.51
N GLU A 560 -34.16 -10.77 30.08
CA GLU A 560 -33.23 -9.81 29.47
C GLU A 560 -32.27 -9.22 30.52
N ASP A 561 -32.75 -8.91 31.72
CA ASP A 561 -31.92 -8.43 32.83
C ASP A 561 -30.96 -9.52 33.34
N GLU A 562 -31.41 -10.77 33.46
CA GLU A 562 -30.55 -11.92 33.79
C GLU A 562 -29.46 -12.14 32.74
N LYS A 563 -29.79 -11.99 31.45
CA LYS A 563 -28.79 -12.08 30.37
C LYS A 563 -27.75 -10.96 30.44
N ARG A 564 -28.18 -9.72 30.75
CA ARG A 564 -27.26 -8.59 30.92
C ARG A 564 -26.33 -8.79 32.12
N ALA A 565 -26.87 -9.29 33.24
CA ALA A 565 -26.07 -9.62 34.42
C ALA A 565 -25.05 -10.73 34.12
N ALA A 566 -25.44 -11.77 33.38
CA ALA A 566 -24.53 -12.84 32.96
C ALA A 566 -23.45 -12.35 31.98
N GLU A 567 -23.79 -11.40 31.10
CA GLU A 567 -22.83 -10.80 30.16
C GLU A 567 -21.83 -9.88 30.88
N GLU A 568 -22.27 -9.11 31.88
CA GLU A 568 -21.37 -8.33 32.75
C GLU A 568 -20.44 -9.22 33.58
N GLU A 569 -20.94 -10.32 34.14
CA GLU A 569 -20.11 -11.27 34.87
C GLU A 569 -19.06 -11.93 33.95
N LYS A 570 -19.45 -12.24 32.72
CA LYS A 570 -18.53 -12.77 31.70
C LYS A 570 -17.46 -11.74 31.32
N LYS A 571 -17.83 -10.46 31.15
CA LYS A 571 -16.88 -9.38 30.89
C LYS A 571 -15.88 -9.21 32.03
N LYS A 572 -16.32 -9.25 33.29
CA LYS A 572 -15.42 -9.20 34.46
C LYS A 572 -14.44 -10.37 34.49
N LYS A 573 -14.91 -11.60 34.22
CA LYS A 573 -14.05 -12.80 34.14
C LYS A 573 -13.06 -12.73 32.98
N ASP A 574 -13.45 -12.19 31.84
CA ASP A 574 -12.56 -12.01 30.69
C ASP A 574 -11.50 -10.91 30.95
N GLU A 575 -11.86 -9.86 31.69
CA GLU A 575 -10.93 -8.81 32.12
C GLU A 575 -9.91 -9.32 33.15
N GLU A 576 -10.34 -10.09 34.15
CA GLU A 576 -9.45 -10.78 35.09
C GLU A 576 -8.51 -11.77 34.38
N ARG A 577 -9.01 -12.53 33.39
CA ARG A 577 -8.17 -13.43 32.58
C ARG A 577 -7.14 -12.66 31.76
N ARG A 578 -7.50 -11.52 31.19
CA ARG A 578 -6.55 -10.67 30.45
C ARG A 578 -5.47 -10.10 31.36
N ALA A 579 -5.85 -9.64 32.57
CA ALA A 579 -4.90 -9.17 33.57
C ALA A 579 -3.93 -10.28 34.01
N ALA A 580 -4.42 -11.50 34.24
CA ALA A 580 -3.59 -12.65 34.60
C ALA A 580 -2.62 -13.06 33.48
N VAL A 581 -3.07 -13.03 32.22
CA VAL A 581 -2.20 -13.31 31.06
C VAL A 581 -1.12 -12.24 30.89
N GLU A 582 -1.44 -10.97 31.15
CA GLU A 582 -0.46 -9.89 31.09
C GLU A 582 0.58 -10.01 32.22
N GLU A 583 0.18 -10.40 33.43
CA GLU A 583 1.09 -10.65 34.54
C GLU A 583 2.01 -11.86 34.27
N GLU A 584 1.47 -12.94 33.71
CA GLU A 584 2.26 -14.11 33.31
C GLU A 584 3.25 -13.77 32.17
N LYS A 585 2.85 -12.90 31.23
CA LYS A 585 3.73 -12.43 30.16
C LYS A 585 4.88 -11.58 30.72
N LYS A 586 4.61 -10.70 31.70
CA LYS A 586 5.66 -9.92 32.39
C LYS A 586 6.64 -10.84 33.13
N ARG A 587 6.14 -11.84 33.88
CA ARG A 587 7.00 -12.83 34.55
C ARG A 587 7.88 -13.61 33.58
N LYS A 588 7.33 -14.07 32.45
CA LYS A 588 8.11 -14.78 31.41
C LYS A 588 9.13 -13.88 30.72
N GLU A 589 8.84 -12.59 30.53
CA GLU A 589 9.80 -11.63 29.99
C GLU A 589 10.95 -11.36 30.96
N ASP A 590 10.67 -11.24 32.26
CA ASP A 590 11.69 -11.03 33.29
C ASP A 590 12.56 -12.28 33.47
N GLU A 591 11.99 -13.48 33.42
CA GLU A 591 12.71 -14.75 33.45
C GLU A 591 13.58 -14.95 32.18
N LYS A 592 13.11 -14.50 31.02
CA LYS A 592 13.86 -14.51 29.76
C LYS A 592 15.00 -13.47 29.74
N LYS A 593 14.83 -12.34 30.44
CA LYS A 593 15.91 -11.35 30.64
C LYS A 593 16.98 -11.87 31.60
N ALA A 594 16.58 -12.57 32.67
CA ALA A 594 17.50 -13.19 33.61
C ALA A 594 18.34 -14.30 32.96
N SER A 595 17.71 -15.19 32.16
CA SER A 595 18.42 -16.28 31.48
C SER A 595 19.35 -15.79 30.36
N LYS A 596 18.97 -14.75 29.61
CA LYS A 596 19.87 -14.07 28.64
C LYS A 596 21.06 -13.39 29.32
N GLY A 597 20.88 -12.88 30.54
CA GLY A 597 21.95 -12.26 31.32
C GLY A 597 23.01 -13.28 31.78
N GLN A 598 22.59 -14.47 32.23
CA GLN A 598 23.50 -15.56 32.61
C GLN A 598 24.24 -16.15 31.41
N THR A 599 23.54 -16.45 30.31
CA THR A 599 24.18 -17.01 29.10
C THR A 599 25.16 -16.05 28.43
N LYS A 600 24.94 -14.73 28.53
CA LYS A 600 25.90 -13.73 28.02
C LYS A 600 27.20 -13.72 28.83
N LYS A 601 27.11 -13.78 30.17
CA LYS A 601 28.28 -13.83 31.06
C LYS A 601 29.08 -15.12 30.89
N GLU A 602 28.41 -16.27 30.77
CA GLU A 602 29.07 -17.56 30.53
C GLU A 602 29.78 -17.61 29.17
N LYS A 603 29.17 -17.01 28.14
CA LYS A 603 29.79 -16.93 26.80
C LYS A 603 31.00 -15.99 26.77
N GLU A 604 30.95 -14.84 27.45
CA GLU A 604 32.08 -13.92 27.59
C GLU A 604 33.23 -14.54 28.40
N GLU A 605 32.93 -15.32 29.46
CA GLU A 605 33.95 -16.03 30.24
C GLU A 605 34.60 -17.18 29.45
N ALA A 606 33.80 -17.93 28.68
CA ALA A 606 34.31 -18.99 27.81
C ALA A 606 35.19 -18.45 26.68
N GLU A 607 34.81 -17.33 26.05
CA GLU A 607 35.60 -16.69 25.00
C GLU A 607 36.92 -16.14 25.54
N ARG A 608 36.91 -15.60 26.78
CA ARG A 608 38.13 -15.14 27.43
C ARG A 608 39.08 -16.30 27.76
N LYS A 609 38.57 -17.42 28.28
CA LYS A 609 39.39 -18.61 28.55
C LYS A 609 39.97 -19.22 27.26
N ALA A 610 39.19 -19.24 26.18
CA ALA A 610 39.68 -19.72 24.88
C ALA A 610 40.82 -18.84 24.33
N LYS A 611 40.72 -17.50 24.47
CA LYS A 611 41.80 -16.58 24.06
C LYS A 611 43.07 -16.75 24.90
N GLU A 612 42.92 -16.92 26.22
CA GLU A 612 44.06 -17.16 27.12
C GLU A 612 44.75 -18.51 26.80
N GLU A 613 43.99 -19.55 26.45
CA GLU A 613 44.52 -20.87 26.08
C GLU A 613 45.21 -20.84 24.69
N GLU A 614 44.65 -20.11 23.72
CA GLU A 614 45.27 -19.91 22.41
C GLU A 614 46.58 -19.12 22.51
N GLU A 615 46.61 -18.05 23.31
CA GLU A 615 47.83 -17.26 23.55
C GLU A 615 48.91 -18.08 24.25
N ALA A 616 48.54 -18.93 25.21
CA ALA A 616 49.46 -19.86 25.85
C ALA A 616 50.02 -20.89 24.87
N ARG A 617 49.20 -21.40 23.94
CA ARG A 617 49.63 -22.36 22.92
C ARG A 617 50.62 -21.74 21.93
N LEU A 618 50.38 -20.50 21.51
CA LEU A 618 51.29 -19.75 20.64
C LEU A 618 52.65 -19.50 21.30
N LYS A 619 52.67 -19.11 22.59
CA LYS A 619 53.91 -18.94 23.35
C LYS A 619 54.69 -20.24 23.50
N ALA A 620 54.01 -21.36 23.76
CA ALA A 620 54.65 -22.67 23.85
C ALA A 620 55.26 -23.12 22.50
N GLU A 621 54.58 -22.84 21.39
CA GLU A 621 55.09 -23.14 20.05
C GLU A 621 56.33 -22.29 19.73
N GLU A 622 56.32 -21.00 20.08
CA GLU A 622 57.46 -20.10 19.90
C GLU A 622 58.68 -20.53 20.73
N GLU A 623 58.48 -20.92 21.99
CA GLU A 623 59.55 -21.50 22.82
C GLU A 623 60.10 -22.82 22.25
N SER A 624 59.25 -23.68 21.70
CA SER A 624 59.72 -24.93 21.07
C SER A 624 60.58 -24.66 19.84
N LYS A 625 60.17 -23.71 18.99
CA LYS A 625 60.93 -23.29 17.80
C LYS A 625 62.26 -22.66 18.19
N ALA A 626 62.29 -21.87 19.27
CA ALA A 626 63.52 -21.29 19.79
C ALA A 626 64.50 -22.35 20.33
N LYS A 627 63.99 -23.37 21.04
CA LYS A 627 64.80 -24.50 21.52
C LYS A 627 65.38 -25.32 20.38
N GLU A 628 64.57 -25.64 19.37
CA GLU A 628 65.00 -26.38 18.18
C GLU A 628 66.06 -25.61 17.39
N ALA A 629 65.89 -24.30 17.21
CA ALA A 629 66.88 -23.43 16.57
C ALA A 629 68.21 -23.37 17.36
N ALA A 630 68.14 -23.32 18.68
CA ALA A 630 69.32 -23.33 19.54
C ALA A 630 70.06 -24.69 19.49
N GLU A 631 69.32 -25.79 19.44
CA GLU A 631 69.91 -27.13 19.32
C GLU A 631 70.55 -27.36 17.96
N LYS A 632 69.90 -26.89 16.88
CA LYS A 632 70.47 -26.89 15.53
C LYS A 632 71.78 -26.11 15.48
N LYS A 633 71.82 -24.91 16.08
CA LYS A 633 73.04 -24.08 16.14
C LYS A 633 74.17 -24.78 16.89
N LYS A 634 73.87 -25.51 17.96
CA LYS A 634 74.87 -26.32 18.68
C LYS A 634 75.41 -27.48 17.83
N ARG A 635 74.54 -28.19 17.10
CA ARG A 635 74.94 -29.27 16.19
C ARG A 635 75.83 -28.74 15.05
N ASP A 636 75.46 -27.61 14.45
CA ASP A 636 76.24 -26.97 13.39
C ASP A 636 77.63 -26.54 13.89
N GLU A 637 77.73 -26.04 15.13
CA GLU A 637 79.00 -25.65 15.74
C GLU A 637 79.88 -26.87 16.10
N GLU A 638 79.28 -27.96 16.57
CA GLU A 638 79.98 -29.21 16.85
C GLU A 638 80.48 -29.89 15.57
N GLU A 639 79.68 -29.87 14.50
CA GLU A 639 80.08 -30.35 13.18
C GLU A 639 81.22 -29.51 12.60
N LYS A 640 81.17 -28.18 12.76
CA LYS A 640 82.27 -27.30 12.37
C LYS A 640 83.56 -27.64 13.12
N LYS A 641 83.49 -27.85 14.44
CA LYS A 641 84.65 -28.27 15.26
C LYS A 641 85.21 -29.63 14.82
N ARG A 642 84.34 -30.58 14.45
CA ARG A 642 84.77 -31.88 13.89
C ARG A 642 85.48 -31.72 12.55
N ARG A 643 84.96 -30.90 11.64
CA ARG A 643 85.60 -30.63 10.33
C ARG A 643 86.96 -29.95 10.51
N GLU A 644 87.07 -28.97 11.42
CA GLU A 644 88.34 -28.33 11.75
C GLU A 644 89.35 -29.30 12.37
N ALA A 645 88.89 -30.26 13.19
CA ALA A 645 89.73 -31.32 13.75
C ALA A 645 90.19 -32.34 12.69
N GLU A 646 89.31 -32.76 11.78
CA GLU A 646 89.68 -33.61 10.64
C GLU A 646 90.66 -32.91 9.69
N GLU A 647 90.47 -31.62 9.41
CA GLU A 647 91.38 -30.86 8.55
C GLU A 647 92.77 -30.69 9.20
N LYS A 648 92.84 -30.52 10.53
CA LYS A 648 94.11 -30.55 11.27
C LYS A 648 94.79 -31.91 11.20
N LYS A 649 94.02 -33.00 11.38
CA LYS A 649 94.54 -34.36 11.32
C LYS A 649 95.08 -34.72 9.94
N LYS A 650 94.38 -34.25 8.89
CA LYS A 650 94.81 -34.42 7.50
C LYS A 650 96.08 -33.62 7.17
N LYS A 651 96.23 -32.41 7.74
CA LYS A 651 97.47 -31.63 7.66
C LYS A 651 98.64 -32.24 8.45
N GLU A 652 98.36 -32.98 9.53
CA GLU A 652 99.35 -33.78 10.25
C GLU A 652 99.78 -35.03 9.47
N GLU A 653 98.84 -35.74 8.84
CA GLU A 653 99.12 -36.89 7.95
C GLU A 653 99.89 -36.46 6.68
N ASP A 654 99.50 -35.35 6.03
CA ASP A 654 100.23 -34.81 4.87
C ASP A 654 101.65 -34.33 5.23
N HIS A 655 101.92 -33.99 6.49
CA HIS A 655 103.24 -33.57 6.96
C HIS A 655 104.14 -34.75 7.35
N ASP A 656 103.57 -35.92 7.69
CA ASP A 656 104.31 -37.17 7.92
C ASP A 656 104.60 -37.92 6.61
N ASP A 657 103.71 -37.85 5.61
CA ASP A 657 103.95 -38.44 4.27
C ASP A 657 105.02 -37.69 3.46
N LEU A 658 105.32 -36.42 3.78
CA LEU A 658 106.42 -35.64 3.22
C LEU A 658 107.79 -35.84 3.93
N ARG A 659 107.86 -36.67 4.97
CA ARG A 659 109.12 -37.10 5.62
C ARG A 659 109.63 -38.45 5.16
N ASN A 660 108.84 -39.20 4.38
CA ASN A 660 109.16 -40.55 3.89
C ASN A 660 109.41 -40.61 2.38
N TYR A 661 109.79 -39.49 1.77
CA TYR A 661 110.35 -39.41 0.41
C TYR A 661 111.67 -38.66 0.38
#